data_AF-A0A8B6CIL6-F1
#
_entry.id   AF-A0A8B6CIL6-F1
#
_cell.length_a   1.000
_cell.length_b   1.000
_cell.length_c   1.000
_cell.angle_alpha   90.00
_cell.angle_beta   90.00
_cell.angle_gamma   90.00
#
_symmetry.space_group_name_H-M   'P 1'
#
loop_
_entity.id
_entity.type
_entity.pdbx_description
1 polymer ?
#
loop_
_entity_poly.entity_id
_entity_poly.type
_entity_poly.pdbx_seq_one_letter_code
_entity_poly.pdbx_strand_id
1 'polypeptide(L)'
;NTSFNTNHSICRFLARSFPELGIQGNTAVEKTEVDHWLLFAQGRLSCANDFTSAVVYLDTVLGPITYLVGHSVTIADFAVWECLHSNSAWQKLYTSGEAPVNVKRYYKYLCEQPVFSSIMKKTPKVEVKGGGGKDKKTESSVKKDEGKFVDLPGAEMGKVVVRFPPEASGFLHVGHAKAALLNYYYREMFKGTLIMRFDDTNPAKESSEFEQVILEDVAMLGIKYDKFSHTSDHFDLMLDLCTKMIKEGKAYVDNTEPEQMKKEREERVENDNRKNSVEKNLKMWEEMKKGSDSGLKSCVRAKLDMQSDNGCLRDPTMYRCKNETHVKTGNKYKAYPTYDFACPIVDSVEGVTHALRTTEYHDRDDQYFWFIEALKLRKPHIYEYSRLNLQNTVLSKRKLTWFVNEGIVDGWDDPRMPTVRGVLRRGLTVEGLKQFIVAQGSSRSVVMMEWDKIWSVNKKVIDPIVPRYTALLKDDVVPVTMKGAVESMKQVPKHPKNGEIGDKDTWYSPLIYIEGADAELISEGEMVTFVNWGNINFTKIVKENGKVKSMEAVLNLDNKDFKKTQKITWLAVTDKAPFIPCVCVQYDHIITKPILAKGEDFKQYVNRNSKQDNVMYGDPCLKDLKKGDIIQLQRRGYYICDQPYESVSVFTGKCGPCVLLNIPDGHQKEMPTAGSKHKQEGSAKEKAQSKKGKAAEKSPKDENPPSSTNLDVVDLYNRTKAQGERVRNLKTEKAKKELVDTEVKILLALKAEYKAVTGKDWKPDDPPKATLPSATSSVKGDAGKLNEEIAAQGNKVRDLKSAKASKGDIDTAVKALLALKAEYKTATGSDWKPGCVPPSIGAPPASASTGGAAADINNKIAAQGDKVRQLKSDKASK
;
A
#
# COMPACT_ATOMS: atom_id res chain seq x y z
N ASN A 1 -45.81 9.82 -6.17
CA ASN A 1 -44.73 10.34 -5.31
C ASN A 1 -43.48 10.56 -6.13
N THR A 2 -43.27 11.79 -6.61
CA THR A 2 -42.02 12.18 -7.29
C THR A 2 -41.05 12.67 -6.23
N SER A 3 -39.90 12.02 -6.07
CA SER A 3 -38.84 12.47 -5.15
C SER A 3 -37.80 13.30 -5.90
N PHE A 4 -37.49 14.50 -5.39
CA PHE A 4 -36.39 15.32 -5.89
C PHE A 4 -35.11 14.98 -5.10
N ASN A 5 -34.08 14.50 -5.77
CA ASN A 5 -32.85 13.96 -5.16
C ASN A 5 -31.59 14.83 -5.40
N THR A 6 -31.73 16.01 -6.00
CA THR A 6 -30.62 16.95 -6.22
C THR A 6 -31.00 18.37 -5.83
N ASN A 7 -30.02 19.15 -5.35
CA ASN A 7 -30.21 20.58 -5.03
C ASN A 7 -30.75 21.35 -6.23
N HIS A 8 -30.29 21.04 -7.45
CA HIS A 8 -30.75 21.68 -8.69
C HIS A 8 -32.21 21.36 -9.00
N SER A 9 -32.66 20.12 -8.81
CA SER A 9 -34.07 19.74 -8.97
C SER A 9 -34.96 20.42 -7.93
N ILE A 10 -34.47 20.57 -6.70
CA ILE A 10 -35.16 21.32 -5.63
C ILE A 10 -35.23 22.81 -5.98
N CYS A 11 -34.14 23.43 -6.42
CA CYS A 11 -34.11 24.83 -6.85
C CYS A 11 -35.07 25.10 -8.02
N ARG A 12 -35.13 24.21 -9.02
CA ARG A 12 -36.10 24.30 -10.12
C ARG A 12 -37.53 24.20 -9.62
N PHE A 13 -37.80 23.24 -8.74
CA PHE A 13 -39.12 23.06 -8.16
C PHE A 13 -39.55 24.31 -7.40
N LEU A 14 -38.72 24.81 -6.49
CA LEU A 14 -39.00 26.02 -5.72
C LEU A 14 -39.21 27.24 -6.63
N ALA A 15 -38.33 27.46 -7.61
CA ALA A 15 -38.49 28.59 -8.54
C ALA A 15 -39.77 28.50 -9.38
N ARG A 16 -40.22 27.29 -9.74
CA ARG A 16 -41.48 27.05 -10.44
C ARG A 16 -42.70 27.19 -9.54
N SER A 17 -42.56 26.90 -8.26
CA SER A 17 -43.63 27.04 -7.26
C SER A 17 -43.90 28.49 -6.86
N PHE A 18 -42.93 29.40 -7.07
CA PHE A 18 -43.00 30.81 -6.68
C PHE A 18 -42.69 31.74 -7.88
N PRO A 19 -43.53 31.72 -8.94
CA PRO A 19 -43.29 32.50 -10.16
C PRO A 19 -43.26 34.01 -9.93
N GLU A 20 -43.90 34.51 -8.88
CA GLU A 20 -43.92 35.92 -8.48
C GLU A 20 -42.54 36.48 -8.12
N LEU A 21 -41.58 35.60 -7.80
CA LEU A 21 -40.20 36.00 -7.50
C LEU A 21 -39.38 36.30 -8.77
N GLY A 22 -39.86 35.93 -9.97
CA GLY A 22 -39.17 36.17 -11.24
C GLY A 22 -37.86 35.41 -11.45
N ILE A 23 -37.42 34.60 -10.48
CA ILE A 23 -36.11 33.93 -10.45
C ILE A 23 -35.95 32.77 -11.45
N GLN A 24 -37.01 32.38 -12.15
CA GLN A 24 -37.00 31.34 -13.18
C GLN A 24 -36.95 31.89 -14.62
N GLY A 25 -36.99 33.22 -14.79
CA GLY A 25 -37.19 33.86 -16.10
C GLY A 25 -38.67 34.02 -16.44
N ASN A 26 -38.97 35.09 -17.18
CA ASN A 26 -40.32 35.53 -17.55
C ASN A 26 -40.78 34.95 -18.89
N THR A 27 -39.84 34.67 -19.81
CA THR A 27 -40.14 34.08 -21.12
C THR A 27 -39.77 32.60 -21.20
N ALA A 28 -40.30 31.89 -22.20
CA ALA A 28 -39.93 30.49 -22.45
C ALA A 28 -38.43 30.32 -22.80
N VAL A 29 -37.85 31.33 -23.45
CA VAL A 29 -36.42 31.38 -23.78
C VAL A 29 -35.60 31.51 -22.49
N GLU A 30 -35.91 32.50 -21.64
CA GLU A 30 -35.21 32.70 -20.37
C GLU A 30 -35.30 31.46 -19.46
N LYS A 31 -36.46 30.81 -19.39
CA LYS A 31 -36.62 29.56 -18.62
C LYS A 31 -35.70 28.44 -19.11
N THR A 32 -35.48 28.37 -20.42
CA THR A 32 -34.59 27.38 -21.05
C THR A 32 -33.12 27.71 -20.78
N GLU A 33 -32.75 28.99 -20.86
CA GLU A 33 -31.40 29.46 -20.50
C GLU A 33 -31.10 29.21 -19.02
N VAL A 34 -32.06 29.42 -18.12
CA VAL A 34 -31.94 29.08 -16.71
C VAL A 34 -31.65 27.58 -16.53
N ASP A 35 -32.42 26.72 -17.22
CA ASP A 35 -32.22 25.28 -17.13
C ASP A 35 -30.85 24.83 -17.69
N HIS A 36 -30.37 25.48 -18.76
CA HIS A 36 -29.02 25.28 -19.29
C HIS A 36 -27.94 25.60 -18.25
N TRP A 37 -27.99 26.78 -17.64
CA TRP A 37 -26.99 27.21 -16.67
C TRP A 37 -26.99 26.39 -15.38
N LEU A 38 -28.15 25.91 -14.95
CA LEU A 38 -28.23 24.94 -13.84
C LEU A 38 -27.53 23.63 -14.17
N LEU A 39 -27.69 23.11 -15.40
CA LEU A 39 -26.97 21.92 -15.85
C LEU A 39 -25.47 22.18 -16.00
N PHE A 40 -25.09 23.36 -16.49
CA PHE A 40 -23.69 23.76 -16.59
C PHE A 40 -23.02 23.85 -15.21
N ALA A 41 -23.69 24.46 -14.24
CA ALA A 41 -23.24 24.54 -12.86
C ALA A 41 -23.06 23.15 -12.24
N GLN A 42 -24.09 22.29 -12.34
CA GLN A 42 -24.05 20.92 -11.84
C GLN A 42 -23.01 20.03 -12.53
N GLY A 43 -22.79 20.24 -13.83
CA GLY A 43 -21.90 19.41 -14.66
C GLY A 43 -20.50 20.00 -14.73
N ARG A 44 -20.25 20.79 -15.78
CA ARG A 44 -18.91 21.24 -16.16
C ARG A 44 -18.24 22.12 -15.11
N LEU A 45 -19.00 22.99 -14.44
CA LEU A 45 -18.44 23.92 -13.45
C LEU A 45 -18.19 23.25 -12.08
N SER A 46 -18.97 22.24 -11.71
CA SER A 46 -18.72 21.46 -10.48
C SER A 46 -17.65 20.36 -10.68
N CYS A 47 -17.35 19.96 -11.92
CA CYS A 47 -16.37 18.93 -12.25
C CYS A 47 -14.93 19.47 -12.15
N ALA A 48 -14.14 18.94 -11.21
CA ALA A 48 -12.74 19.36 -11.01
C ALA A 48 -11.85 19.22 -12.26
N ASN A 49 -12.11 18.22 -13.11
CA ASN A 49 -11.34 18.00 -14.34
C ASN A 49 -11.67 19.02 -15.45
N ASP A 50 -12.92 19.50 -15.48
CA ASP A 50 -13.39 20.43 -16.53
C ASP A 50 -13.43 21.88 -16.05
N PHE A 51 -13.24 22.12 -14.75
CA PHE A 51 -13.39 23.43 -14.10
C PHE A 51 -12.66 24.54 -14.85
N THR A 52 -11.38 24.35 -15.19
CA THR A 52 -10.59 25.37 -15.91
C THR A 52 -11.21 25.70 -17.27
N SER A 53 -11.61 24.68 -18.04
CA SER A 53 -12.26 24.87 -19.34
C SER A 53 -13.65 25.51 -19.20
N ALA A 54 -14.37 25.18 -18.13
CA ALA A 54 -15.69 25.72 -17.82
C ALA A 54 -15.59 27.20 -17.46
N VAL A 55 -14.58 27.60 -16.67
CA VAL A 55 -14.32 29.00 -16.35
C VAL A 55 -13.94 29.79 -17.60
N VAL A 56 -13.14 29.24 -18.53
CA VAL A 56 -12.83 29.89 -19.82
C VAL A 56 -14.08 30.08 -20.68
N TYR A 57 -14.94 29.06 -20.76
CA TYR A 57 -16.21 29.16 -21.46
C TYR A 57 -17.12 30.22 -20.82
N LEU A 58 -17.24 30.19 -19.49
CA LEU A 58 -18.03 31.16 -18.72
C LEU A 58 -17.50 32.59 -18.91
N ASP A 59 -16.18 32.80 -18.97
CA ASP A 59 -15.57 34.11 -19.23
C ASP A 59 -15.93 34.67 -20.61
N THR A 60 -15.99 33.79 -21.61
CA THR A 60 -16.37 34.15 -22.98
C THR A 60 -17.82 34.59 -23.02
N VAL A 61 -18.71 33.81 -22.38
CA VAL A 61 -20.15 34.09 -22.38
C VAL A 61 -20.49 35.33 -21.55
N LEU A 62 -19.81 35.53 -20.42
CA LEU A 62 -19.99 36.70 -19.57
C LEU A 62 -19.45 38.00 -20.17
N GLY A 63 -18.68 37.95 -21.26
CA GLY A 63 -18.14 39.15 -21.93
C GLY A 63 -19.20 40.24 -22.14
N PRO A 64 -20.28 39.98 -22.90
CA PRO A 64 -21.32 40.96 -23.22
C PRO A 64 -22.45 41.10 -22.20
N ILE A 65 -22.55 40.26 -21.16
CA ILE A 65 -23.74 40.18 -20.28
C ILE A 65 -23.42 40.47 -18.81
N THR A 66 -24.43 41.01 -18.09
CA THR A 66 -24.33 41.29 -16.64
C THR A 66 -24.92 40.17 -15.77
N TYR A 67 -26.00 39.55 -16.25
CA TYR A 67 -26.66 38.39 -15.65
C TYR A 67 -26.60 37.23 -16.64
N LEU A 68 -26.64 35.99 -16.15
CA LEU A 68 -26.61 34.81 -17.02
C LEU A 68 -27.87 34.68 -17.89
N VAL A 69 -28.99 35.23 -17.43
CA VAL A 69 -30.29 35.17 -18.11
C VAL A 69 -31.01 36.50 -17.96
N GLY A 70 -31.48 37.05 -19.08
CA GLY A 70 -32.29 38.27 -19.09
C GLY A 70 -31.60 39.50 -18.47
N HIS A 71 -32.35 40.25 -17.66
CA HIS A 71 -31.92 41.54 -17.07
C HIS A 71 -31.98 41.57 -15.54
N SER A 72 -32.09 40.42 -14.88
CA SER A 72 -32.20 40.31 -13.42
C SER A 72 -31.54 39.03 -12.89
N VAL A 73 -31.26 38.97 -11.59
CA VAL A 73 -30.73 37.76 -10.95
C VAL A 73 -31.76 36.62 -11.03
N THR A 74 -31.32 35.47 -11.52
CA THR A 74 -32.10 34.24 -11.60
C THR A 74 -31.45 33.11 -10.78
N ILE A 75 -32.12 31.96 -10.68
CA ILE A 75 -31.53 30.77 -10.05
C ILE A 75 -30.27 30.26 -10.77
N ALA A 76 -30.07 30.61 -12.04
CA ALA A 76 -28.83 30.31 -12.76
C ALA A 76 -27.64 31.03 -12.12
N ASP A 77 -27.82 32.31 -11.77
CA ASP A 77 -26.78 33.13 -11.16
C ASP A 77 -26.41 32.61 -9.77
N PHE A 78 -27.40 32.17 -8.98
CA PHE A 78 -27.16 31.52 -7.69
C PHE A 78 -26.37 30.21 -7.82
N ALA A 79 -26.72 29.35 -8.78
CA ALA A 79 -26.04 28.07 -8.96
C ALA A 79 -24.59 28.24 -9.43
N VAL A 80 -24.35 29.11 -10.42
CA VAL A 80 -22.99 29.39 -10.91
C VAL A 80 -22.17 30.08 -9.82
N TRP A 81 -22.74 31.04 -9.11
CA TRP A 81 -22.05 31.71 -8.00
C TRP A 81 -21.69 30.74 -6.88
N GLU A 82 -22.60 29.86 -6.46
CA GLU A 82 -22.35 28.88 -5.40
C GLU A 82 -21.19 27.96 -5.80
N CYS A 83 -21.22 27.41 -7.02
CA CYS A 83 -20.15 26.56 -7.53
C CYS A 83 -18.79 27.27 -7.60
N LEU A 84 -18.76 28.56 -7.94
CA LEU A 84 -17.52 29.35 -7.87
C LEU A 84 -17.11 29.62 -6.42
N HIS A 85 -18.05 30.00 -5.56
CA HIS A 85 -17.81 30.38 -4.17
C HIS A 85 -17.26 29.20 -3.35
N SER A 86 -17.82 28.00 -3.53
CA SER A 86 -17.41 26.77 -2.82
C SER A 86 -16.16 26.11 -3.42
N ASN A 87 -15.72 26.51 -4.62
CA ASN A 87 -14.57 25.89 -5.29
C ASN A 87 -13.22 26.53 -4.88
N SER A 88 -12.35 25.72 -4.28
CA SER A 88 -11.03 26.16 -3.82
C SER A 88 -10.08 26.65 -4.92
N ALA A 89 -10.22 26.14 -6.16
CA ALA A 89 -9.42 26.58 -7.31
C ALA A 89 -9.86 27.97 -7.78
N TRP A 90 -11.17 28.24 -7.82
CA TRP A 90 -11.69 29.59 -8.06
C TRP A 90 -11.16 30.58 -7.02
N GLN A 91 -11.25 30.24 -5.73
CA GLN A 91 -10.81 31.13 -4.65
C GLN A 91 -9.32 31.46 -4.77
N LYS A 92 -8.48 30.49 -5.17
CA LYS A 92 -7.05 30.74 -5.44
C LYS A 92 -6.86 31.71 -6.61
N LEU A 93 -7.53 31.48 -7.74
CA LEU A 93 -7.45 32.37 -8.91
C LEU A 93 -7.95 33.79 -8.60
N TYR A 94 -9.03 33.90 -7.82
CA TYR A 94 -9.62 35.18 -7.42
C TYR A 94 -8.70 35.95 -6.48
N THR A 95 -8.07 35.27 -5.51
CA THR A 95 -7.16 35.90 -4.53
C THR A 95 -5.76 36.16 -5.09
N SER A 96 -5.24 35.34 -6.01
CA SER A 96 -3.97 35.58 -6.70
C SER A 96 -4.04 36.70 -7.75
N GLY A 97 -5.26 37.11 -8.14
CA GLY A 97 -5.47 38.12 -9.17
C GLY A 97 -5.43 37.57 -10.60
N GLU A 98 -5.23 36.26 -10.78
CA GLU A 98 -5.13 35.57 -12.07
C GLU A 98 -6.50 35.12 -12.64
N ALA A 99 -7.61 35.44 -11.97
CA ALA A 99 -8.95 35.09 -12.44
C ALA A 99 -9.32 35.81 -13.76
N PRO A 100 -9.97 35.11 -14.71
CA PRO A 100 -10.45 35.72 -15.96
C PRO A 100 -11.36 36.93 -15.73
N VAL A 101 -11.20 37.95 -16.58
CA VAL A 101 -11.68 39.31 -16.32
C VAL A 101 -13.20 39.38 -16.17
N ASN A 102 -13.95 38.71 -17.05
CA ASN A 102 -15.41 38.80 -17.07
C ASN A 102 -16.02 37.96 -15.94
N VAL A 103 -15.49 36.76 -15.69
CA VAL A 103 -15.94 35.94 -14.54
C VAL A 103 -15.64 36.65 -13.22
N LYS A 104 -14.46 37.27 -13.10
CA LYS A 104 -14.08 38.05 -11.91
C LYS A 104 -15.03 39.23 -11.69
N ARG A 105 -15.36 39.98 -12.75
CA ARG A 105 -16.32 41.10 -12.72
C ARG A 105 -17.69 40.61 -12.24
N TYR A 106 -18.21 39.56 -12.85
CA TYR A 106 -19.50 38.97 -12.54
C TYR A 106 -19.57 38.43 -11.10
N TYR A 107 -18.59 37.63 -10.68
CA TYR A 107 -18.54 37.07 -9.33
C TYR A 107 -18.45 38.17 -8.26
N LYS A 108 -17.64 39.21 -8.50
CA LYS A 108 -17.54 40.37 -7.59
C LYS A 108 -18.89 41.10 -7.50
N TYR A 109 -19.52 41.37 -8.64
CA TYR A 109 -20.83 42.01 -8.70
C TYR A 109 -21.88 41.25 -7.89
N LEU A 110 -21.97 39.93 -8.06
CA LEU A 110 -22.91 39.11 -7.28
C LEU A 110 -22.60 39.13 -5.79
N CYS A 111 -21.32 39.03 -5.38
CA CYS A 111 -20.94 39.10 -3.97
C CYS A 111 -21.35 40.42 -3.29
N GLU A 112 -21.41 41.53 -4.04
CA GLU A 112 -21.80 42.86 -3.55
C GLU A 112 -23.32 43.03 -3.42
N GLN A 113 -24.12 42.17 -4.05
CA GLN A 113 -25.58 42.23 -3.97
C GLN A 113 -26.09 41.82 -2.56
N PRO A 114 -27.13 42.50 -2.02
CA PRO A 114 -27.62 42.24 -0.66
C PRO A 114 -27.98 40.78 -0.39
N VAL A 115 -28.59 40.10 -1.36
CA VAL A 115 -29.06 38.72 -1.23
C VAL A 115 -27.89 37.75 -1.06
N PHE A 116 -26.85 37.85 -1.89
CA PHE A 116 -25.66 37.01 -1.80
C PHE A 116 -24.83 37.32 -0.56
N SER A 117 -24.71 38.60 -0.19
CA SER A 117 -24.03 39.02 1.05
C SER A 117 -24.70 38.44 2.30
N SER A 118 -26.03 38.34 2.31
CA SER A 118 -26.77 37.71 3.41
C SER A 118 -26.54 36.20 3.45
N ILE A 119 -26.38 35.54 2.29
CA ILE A 119 -26.08 34.10 2.22
C ILE A 119 -24.66 33.84 2.73
N MET A 120 -23.67 34.63 2.29
CA MET A 120 -22.28 34.51 2.75
C MET A 120 -22.13 34.70 4.27
N LYS A 121 -22.99 35.48 4.93
CA LYS A 121 -23.00 35.63 6.39
C LYS A 121 -23.60 34.44 7.13
N LYS A 122 -24.46 33.66 6.47
CA LYS A 122 -25.16 32.49 7.05
C LYS A 122 -24.44 31.17 6.77
N THR A 123 -23.55 31.14 5.79
CA THR A 123 -22.78 29.95 5.40
C THR A 123 -21.39 29.97 6.07
N PRO A 124 -20.88 28.84 6.62
CA PRO A 124 -19.54 28.80 7.21
C PRO A 124 -18.46 29.18 6.17
N LYS A 125 -17.49 30.00 6.59
CA LYS A 125 -16.39 30.44 5.72
C LYS A 125 -15.59 29.25 5.21
N VAL A 126 -15.44 29.12 3.89
CA VAL A 126 -14.44 28.25 3.28
C VAL A 126 -13.07 28.85 3.60
N GLU A 127 -12.31 28.22 4.50
CA GLU A 127 -10.95 28.67 4.83
C GLU A 127 -10.02 28.48 3.62
N VAL A 128 -9.79 29.57 2.90
CA VAL A 128 -8.66 29.69 1.97
C VAL A 128 -7.42 29.99 2.81
N LYS A 129 -6.54 29.00 2.98
CA LYS A 129 -5.17 29.25 3.47
C LYS A 129 -4.42 30.09 2.44
N GLY A 130 -4.53 31.40 2.55
CA GLY A 130 -3.71 32.38 1.83
C GLY A 130 -2.26 32.31 2.32
N GLY A 131 -1.35 32.01 1.39
CA GLY A 131 0.09 32.01 1.65
C GLY A 131 0.60 33.42 1.92
N GLY A 132 1.17 33.61 3.10
CA GLY A 132 1.74 34.89 3.54
C GLY A 132 2.30 34.81 4.96
N GLY A 133 3.04 33.75 5.28
CA GLY A 133 3.66 33.57 6.59
C GLY A 133 4.73 32.49 6.50
N LYS A 134 5.98 32.87 6.81
CA LYS A 134 7.17 32.02 6.88
C LYS A 134 6.84 30.59 7.29
N ASP A 135 7.34 29.63 6.53
CA ASP A 135 7.35 28.20 6.81
C ASP A 135 7.68 27.92 8.28
N LYS A 136 6.64 27.80 9.12
CA LYS A 136 6.70 26.94 10.28
C LYS A 136 6.20 25.59 9.82
N LYS A 137 7.16 24.76 9.43
CA LYS A 137 7.05 23.31 9.48
C LYS A 137 6.47 22.91 10.84
N THR A 138 5.16 22.72 10.91
CA THR A 138 4.61 21.61 11.69
C THR A 138 4.69 20.39 10.78
N GLU A 139 5.93 19.94 10.57
CA GLU A 139 6.20 18.52 10.40
C GLU A 139 5.71 17.87 11.71
N SER A 140 4.47 17.38 11.73
CA SER A 140 4.36 15.99 12.16
C SER A 140 5.17 15.23 11.13
N SER A 141 6.43 14.93 11.46
CA SER A 141 7.35 14.17 10.64
C SER A 141 6.83 12.73 10.52
N VAL A 142 5.71 12.55 9.84
CA VAL A 142 5.48 11.34 9.07
C VAL A 142 6.31 11.57 7.83
N LYS A 143 7.54 11.08 7.83
CA LYS A 143 8.28 10.91 6.58
C LYS A 143 7.32 10.23 5.62
N LYS A 144 6.99 10.87 4.49
CA LYS A 144 6.46 10.12 3.37
C LYS A 144 7.54 9.10 3.05
N ASP A 145 7.27 7.82 3.27
CA ASP A 145 8.12 6.73 2.81
C ASP A 145 8.02 6.69 1.28
N GLU A 146 8.58 7.70 0.62
CA GLU A 146 8.80 7.68 -0.82
C GLU A 146 10.01 6.76 -1.04
N GLY A 147 9.79 5.71 -1.84
CA GLY A 147 10.85 4.78 -2.19
C GLY A 147 11.99 5.49 -2.91
N LYS A 148 13.15 4.83 -2.98
CA LYS A 148 14.23 5.32 -3.85
C LYS A 148 13.78 5.19 -5.30
N PHE A 149 13.35 6.30 -5.88
CA PHE A 149 13.16 6.43 -7.32
C PHE A 149 14.50 6.60 -8.00
N VAL A 150 14.58 6.12 -9.23
CA VAL A 150 15.76 6.24 -10.07
C VAL A 150 15.73 7.63 -10.67
N ASP A 151 16.79 8.40 -10.43
CA ASP A 151 17.06 9.57 -11.25
C ASP A 151 17.17 9.09 -12.69
N LEU A 152 16.39 9.68 -13.57
CA LEU A 152 16.35 9.37 -15.00
C LEU A 152 17.40 10.26 -15.71
N PRO A 153 18.61 9.78 -16.04
CA PRO A 153 19.60 10.51 -16.82
C PRO A 153 19.03 11.17 -18.07
N GLY A 154 19.30 12.46 -18.23
CA GLY A 154 18.82 13.23 -19.37
C GLY A 154 17.30 13.48 -19.37
N ALA A 155 16.60 13.16 -18.27
CA ALA A 155 15.20 13.51 -18.13
C ALA A 155 15.03 15.02 -17.96
N GLU A 156 14.32 15.60 -18.91
CA GLU A 156 13.91 17.00 -18.88
C GLU A 156 12.39 17.08 -18.73
N MET A 157 11.93 18.07 -17.96
CA MET A 157 10.51 18.34 -17.76
C MET A 157 9.82 18.55 -19.12
N GLY A 158 8.70 17.86 -19.35
CA GLY A 158 7.93 17.91 -20.59
C GLY A 158 8.46 17.00 -21.72
N LYS A 159 9.67 16.44 -21.60
CA LYS A 159 10.30 15.65 -22.68
C LYS A 159 10.38 14.15 -22.41
N VAL A 160 10.15 13.71 -21.17
CA VAL A 160 10.17 12.30 -20.81
C VAL A 160 9.01 11.57 -21.51
N VAL A 161 9.35 10.59 -22.33
CA VAL A 161 8.41 9.63 -22.92
C VAL A 161 8.69 8.23 -22.36
N VAL A 162 7.67 7.64 -21.74
CA VAL A 162 7.64 6.30 -21.15
C VAL A 162 6.50 5.48 -21.76
N ARG A 163 6.50 4.15 -21.59
CA ARG A 163 5.43 3.30 -22.11
C ARG A 163 5.06 2.17 -21.15
N PHE A 164 3.78 1.82 -21.14
CA PHE A 164 3.29 0.57 -20.58
C PHE A 164 2.93 -0.37 -21.74
N PRO A 165 3.75 -1.41 -22.01
CA PRO A 165 3.57 -2.28 -23.16
C PRO A 165 3.08 -3.70 -22.78
N PRO A 166 1.83 -3.91 -22.31
CA PRO A 166 1.35 -5.24 -21.98
C PRO A 166 1.06 -6.10 -23.22
N GLU A 167 1.25 -7.41 -23.08
CA GLU A 167 0.69 -8.40 -24.02
C GLU A 167 -0.77 -8.71 -23.65
N ALA A 168 -1.67 -8.68 -24.63
CA ALA A 168 -3.10 -8.99 -24.51
C ALA A 168 -3.40 -10.50 -24.37
N SER A 169 -2.70 -11.16 -23.45
CA SER A 169 -2.76 -12.61 -23.23
C SER A 169 -3.40 -13.02 -21.88
N GLY A 170 -4.07 -12.09 -21.22
CA GLY A 170 -4.75 -12.32 -19.94
C GLY A 170 -4.91 -11.05 -19.11
N PHE A 171 -5.66 -11.17 -18.00
CA PHE A 171 -5.96 -10.09 -17.06
C PHE A 171 -4.70 -9.49 -16.42
N LEU A 172 -4.76 -8.20 -16.06
CA LEU A 172 -3.68 -7.59 -15.29
C LEU A 172 -3.68 -8.12 -13.85
N HIS A 173 -2.48 -8.20 -13.29
CA HIS A 173 -2.26 -8.55 -11.90
C HIS A 173 -1.39 -7.49 -11.24
N VAL A 174 -1.26 -7.54 -9.92
CA VAL A 174 -0.49 -6.54 -9.13
C VAL A 174 0.94 -6.32 -9.66
N GLY A 175 1.59 -7.34 -10.24
CA GLY A 175 2.86 -7.18 -10.95
C GLY A 175 2.80 -6.25 -12.18
N HIS A 176 1.75 -6.34 -13.00
CA HIS A 176 1.51 -5.41 -14.11
C HIS A 176 1.10 -4.04 -13.59
N ALA A 177 0.32 -3.97 -12.51
CA ALA A 177 -0.04 -2.70 -11.87
C ALA A 177 1.20 -1.93 -11.42
N LYS A 178 2.24 -2.61 -10.89
CA LYS A 178 3.54 -2.00 -10.61
C LYS A 178 4.15 -1.36 -11.85
N ALA A 179 4.20 -2.08 -12.97
CA ALA A 179 4.77 -1.57 -14.22
C ALA A 179 3.98 -0.34 -14.74
N ALA A 180 2.66 -0.45 -14.78
CA ALA A 180 1.78 0.61 -15.26
C ALA A 180 1.86 1.87 -14.38
N LEU A 181 1.76 1.71 -13.07
CA LEU A 181 1.81 2.82 -12.11
C LEU A 181 3.19 3.46 -12.01
N LEU A 182 4.28 2.70 -12.18
CA LEU A 182 5.63 3.28 -12.21
C LEU A 182 5.84 4.15 -13.46
N ASN A 183 5.42 3.66 -14.64
CA ASN A 183 5.46 4.48 -15.86
C ASN A 183 4.56 5.73 -15.72
N TYR A 184 3.36 5.57 -15.18
CA TYR A 184 2.47 6.70 -14.91
C TYR A 184 3.06 7.71 -13.92
N TYR A 185 3.74 7.24 -12.87
CA TYR A 185 4.43 8.10 -11.90
C TYR A 185 5.50 8.97 -12.57
N TYR A 186 6.35 8.41 -13.44
CA TYR A 186 7.35 9.20 -14.16
C TYR A 186 6.73 10.17 -15.16
N ARG A 187 5.61 9.79 -15.79
CA ARG A 187 4.82 10.71 -16.61
C ARG A 187 4.34 11.91 -15.79
N GLU A 188 3.77 11.70 -14.60
CA GLU A 188 3.32 12.79 -13.72
C GLU A 188 4.49 13.65 -13.23
N MET A 189 5.54 13.02 -12.71
CA MET A 189 6.70 13.69 -12.11
C MET A 189 7.41 14.62 -13.09
N PHE A 190 7.56 14.18 -14.35
CA PHE A 190 8.26 14.92 -15.39
C PHE A 190 7.32 15.64 -16.36
N LYS A 191 6.00 15.67 -16.10
CA LYS A 191 4.98 16.19 -17.04
C LYS A 191 5.19 15.66 -18.47
N GLY A 192 5.54 14.38 -18.55
CA GLY A 192 5.94 13.70 -19.77
C GLY A 192 4.77 13.13 -20.55
N THR A 193 5.07 12.15 -21.41
CA THR A 193 4.11 11.38 -22.20
C THR A 193 4.15 9.90 -21.78
N LEU A 194 2.98 9.33 -21.50
CA LEU A 194 2.80 7.88 -21.33
C LEU A 194 2.16 7.29 -22.59
N ILE A 195 2.84 6.31 -23.19
CA ILE A 195 2.29 5.50 -24.29
C ILE A 195 1.69 4.22 -23.71
N MET A 196 0.41 3.97 -24.01
CA MET A 196 -0.21 2.66 -23.82
C MET A 196 -0.03 1.88 -25.12
N ARG A 197 0.76 0.80 -25.09
CA ARG A 197 1.06 0.01 -26.28
C ARG A 197 0.66 -1.45 -26.09
N PHE A 198 -0.13 -2.02 -26.97
CA PHE A 198 -0.26 -3.48 -26.99
C PHE A 198 0.92 -4.09 -27.73
N ASP A 199 1.67 -4.96 -27.06
CA ASP A 199 2.80 -5.66 -27.68
C ASP A 199 2.33 -6.94 -28.37
N ASP A 200 1.61 -6.73 -29.47
CA ASP A 200 0.83 -7.72 -30.20
C ASP A 200 1.64 -8.46 -31.28
N THR A 201 2.76 -9.08 -30.88
CA THR A 201 3.66 -9.78 -31.83
C THR A 201 3.33 -11.26 -32.01
N ASN A 202 2.46 -11.84 -31.18
CA ASN A 202 2.16 -13.27 -31.16
C ASN A 202 0.65 -13.56 -31.34
N PRO A 203 0.20 -13.78 -32.60
CA PRO A 203 -1.22 -13.93 -32.91
C PRO A 203 -1.90 -15.11 -32.19
N ALA A 204 -1.15 -16.13 -31.76
CA ALA A 204 -1.69 -17.30 -31.08
C ALA A 204 -2.06 -17.08 -29.60
N LYS A 205 -1.64 -15.96 -28.99
CA LYS A 205 -1.84 -15.70 -27.55
C LYS A 205 -2.68 -14.46 -27.27
N GLU A 206 -3.04 -13.71 -28.30
CA GLU A 206 -3.71 -12.42 -28.18
C GLU A 206 -5.20 -12.56 -28.44
N SER A 207 -6.01 -11.73 -27.77
CA SER A 207 -7.44 -11.66 -28.01
C SER A 207 -7.94 -10.24 -27.79
N SER A 208 -8.92 -9.83 -28.61
CA SER A 208 -9.57 -8.52 -28.51
C SER A 208 -10.27 -8.31 -27.16
N GLU A 209 -10.80 -9.38 -26.57
CA GLU A 209 -11.42 -9.33 -25.24
C GLU A 209 -10.40 -8.95 -24.16
N PHE A 210 -9.17 -9.48 -24.25
CA PHE A 210 -8.13 -9.12 -23.28
C PHE A 210 -7.62 -7.69 -23.46
N GLU A 211 -7.56 -7.15 -24.68
CA GLU A 211 -7.23 -5.74 -24.90
C GLU A 211 -8.24 -4.83 -24.18
N GLN A 212 -9.53 -5.07 -24.40
CA GLN A 212 -10.60 -4.32 -23.75
C GLN A 212 -10.52 -4.39 -22.22
N VAL A 213 -10.33 -5.60 -21.68
CA VAL A 213 -10.18 -5.84 -20.24
C VAL A 213 -8.96 -5.11 -19.66
N ILE A 214 -7.83 -5.11 -20.37
CA ILE A 214 -6.61 -4.43 -19.93
C ILE A 214 -6.82 -2.91 -19.92
N LEU A 215 -7.49 -2.35 -20.93
CA LEU A 215 -7.82 -0.91 -20.95
C LEU A 215 -8.73 -0.53 -19.79
N GLU A 216 -9.73 -1.35 -19.49
CA GLU A 216 -10.58 -1.19 -18.31
C GLU A 216 -9.79 -1.28 -17.00
N ASP A 217 -8.84 -2.23 -16.88
CA ASP A 217 -7.97 -2.36 -15.71
C ASP A 217 -7.06 -1.13 -15.53
N VAL A 218 -6.52 -0.59 -16.62
CA VAL A 218 -5.72 0.65 -16.62
C VAL A 218 -6.58 1.84 -16.19
N ALA A 219 -7.81 1.94 -16.69
CA ALA A 219 -8.77 2.97 -16.28
C ALA A 219 -9.15 2.84 -14.80
N MET A 220 -9.39 1.62 -14.30
CA MET A 220 -9.66 1.34 -12.88
C MET A 220 -8.49 1.73 -11.97
N LEU A 221 -7.24 1.62 -12.44
CA LEU A 221 -6.06 2.11 -11.73
C LEU A 221 -5.92 3.65 -11.75
N GLY A 222 -6.84 4.35 -12.42
CA GLY A 222 -6.79 5.81 -12.59
C GLY A 222 -5.54 6.26 -13.34
N ILE A 223 -5.12 5.47 -14.34
CA ILE A 223 -4.00 5.78 -15.22
C ILE A 223 -4.56 6.38 -16.51
N LYS A 224 -4.09 7.57 -16.86
CA LYS A 224 -4.38 8.20 -18.15
C LYS A 224 -3.13 8.14 -19.01
N TYR A 225 -3.24 7.54 -20.18
CA TYR A 225 -2.18 7.55 -21.19
C TYR A 225 -2.41 8.68 -22.19
N ASP A 226 -1.32 9.16 -22.78
CA ASP A 226 -1.31 10.29 -23.71
C ASP A 226 -1.30 9.83 -25.18
N LYS A 227 -0.78 8.62 -25.44
CA LYS A 227 -0.75 7.99 -26.76
C LYS A 227 -1.17 6.53 -26.66
N PHE A 228 -1.74 6.01 -27.75
CA PHE A 228 -2.13 4.62 -27.87
C PHE A 228 -1.58 4.04 -29.18
N SER A 229 -0.98 2.85 -29.12
CA SER A 229 -0.42 2.19 -30.29
C SER A 229 -0.43 0.67 -30.14
N HIS A 230 -0.17 -0.02 -31.25
CA HIS A 230 0.12 -1.44 -31.27
C HIS A 230 1.50 -1.66 -31.89
N THR A 231 2.22 -2.68 -31.45
CA THR A 231 3.47 -3.08 -32.12
C THR A 231 3.20 -3.45 -33.58
N SER A 232 2.04 -4.03 -33.89
CA SER A 232 1.60 -4.37 -35.24
C SER A 232 1.39 -3.17 -36.18
N ASP A 233 1.24 -1.95 -35.66
CA ASP A 233 1.24 -0.73 -36.49
C ASP A 233 2.55 -0.53 -37.25
N HIS A 234 3.62 -1.16 -36.76
CA HIS A 234 4.98 -1.02 -37.29
C HIS A 234 5.46 -2.26 -38.03
N PHE A 235 4.59 -3.25 -38.34
CA PHE A 235 5.02 -4.49 -38.99
C PHE A 235 5.63 -4.28 -40.37
N ASP A 236 5.07 -3.39 -41.19
CA ASP A 236 5.62 -3.09 -42.52
C ASP A 236 7.06 -2.55 -42.39
N LEU A 237 7.29 -1.60 -41.47
CA LEU A 237 8.63 -1.08 -41.16
C LEU A 237 9.58 -2.20 -40.69
N MET A 238 9.12 -3.07 -39.78
CA MET A 238 9.95 -4.16 -39.27
C MET A 238 10.34 -5.19 -40.35
N LEU A 239 9.45 -5.47 -41.30
CA LEU A 239 9.74 -6.35 -42.44
C LEU A 239 10.80 -5.74 -43.36
N ASP A 240 10.72 -4.43 -43.61
CA ASP A 240 11.70 -3.69 -44.41
C ASP A 240 13.07 -3.66 -43.73
N LEU A 241 13.10 -3.40 -42.42
CA LEU A 241 14.33 -3.41 -41.62
C LEU A 241 14.96 -4.81 -41.58
N CYS A 242 14.16 -5.86 -41.44
CA CYS A 242 14.63 -7.25 -41.52
C CYS A 242 15.27 -7.55 -42.89
N THR A 243 14.58 -7.17 -43.97
CA THR A 243 15.08 -7.33 -45.35
C THR A 243 16.40 -6.59 -45.56
N LYS A 244 16.54 -5.38 -45.00
CA LYS A 244 17.78 -4.61 -45.00
C LYS A 244 18.90 -5.34 -44.25
N MET A 245 18.62 -5.89 -43.06
CA MET A 245 19.63 -6.64 -42.29
C MET A 245 20.12 -7.89 -43.02
N ILE A 246 19.25 -8.60 -43.74
CA ILE A 246 19.64 -9.74 -44.57
C ILE A 246 20.58 -9.28 -45.70
N LYS A 247 20.24 -8.18 -46.39
CA LYS A 247 21.08 -7.59 -47.47
C LYS A 247 22.44 -7.13 -46.97
N GLU A 248 22.52 -6.61 -45.76
CA GLU A 248 23.77 -6.20 -45.11
C GLU A 248 24.56 -7.38 -44.51
N GLY A 249 24.08 -8.62 -44.65
CA GLY A 249 24.72 -9.82 -44.10
C GLY A 249 24.64 -9.96 -42.58
N LYS A 250 23.85 -9.12 -41.92
CA LYS A 250 23.64 -9.08 -40.45
C LYS A 250 22.52 -10.01 -39.96
N ALA A 251 21.79 -10.64 -40.87
CA ALA A 251 20.77 -11.63 -40.56
C ALA A 251 20.77 -12.74 -41.62
N TYR A 252 20.27 -13.92 -41.26
CA TYR A 252 20.15 -15.06 -42.16
C TYR A 252 18.88 -15.87 -41.83
N VAL A 253 18.42 -16.67 -42.79
CA VAL A 253 17.25 -17.54 -42.61
C VAL A 253 17.72 -18.95 -42.24
N ASP A 254 17.10 -19.50 -41.21
CA ASP A 254 17.47 -20.76 -40.59
C ASP A 254 16.27 -21.70 -40.56
N ASN A 255 16.40 -22.85 -41.22
CA ASN A 255 15.40 -23.91 -41.27
C ASN A 255 15.81 -25.16 -40.46
N THR A 256 16.82 -25.04 -39.60
CA THR A 256 17.19 -26.10 -38.65
C THR A 256 16.07 -26.32 -37.64
N GLU A 257 15.79 -27.59 -37.33
CA GLU A 257 14.76 -27.97 -36.36
C GLU A 257 15.01 -27.32 -34.98
N PRO A 258 13.96 -26.85 -34.26
CA PRO A 258 14.13 -26.04 -33.05
C PRO A 258 15.00 -26.66 -31.93
N GLU A 259 14.89 -27.96 -31.69
CA GLU A 259 15.70 -28.65 -30.66
C GLU A 259 17.17 -28.73 -31.06
N GLN A 260 17.45 -28.97 -32.34
CA GLN A 260 18.81 -28.96 -32.86
C GLN A 260 19.41 -27.56 -32.80
N MET A 261 18.65 -26.53 -33.19
CA MET A 261 19.06 -25.14 -33.09
C MET A 261 19.38 -24.73 -31.64
N LYS A 262 18.57 -25.19 -30.68
CA LYS A 262 18.82 -24.97 -29.25
C LYS A 262 20.12 -25.64 -28.80
N LYS A 263 20.33 -26.90 -29.20
CA LYS A 263 21.56 -27.64 -28.91
C LYS A 263 22.80 -26.92 -29.46
N GLU A 264 22.76 -26.50 -30.73
CA GLU A 264 23.85 -25.74 -31.37
C GLU A 264 24.16 -24.44 -30.63
N ARG A 265 23.15 -23.73 -30.14
CA ARG A 265 23.33 -22.51 -29.32
C ARG A 265 23.93 -22.80 -27.94
N GLU A 266 23.58 -23.93 -27.33
CA GLU A 266 24.14 -24.37 -26.05
C GLU A 266 25.61 -24.80 -26.21
N GLU A 267 25.91 -25.52 -27.29
CA GLU A 267 27.25 -26.00 -27.66
C GLU A 267 28.14 -24.93 -28.33
N ARG A 268 27.60 -23.74 -28.61
CA ARG A 268 28.29 -22.62 -29.28
C ARG A 268 28.79 -22.97 -30.69
N VAL A 269 28.03 -23.80 -31.41
CA VAL A 269 28.36 -24.24 -32.78
C VAL A 269 27.59 -23.39 -33.79
N GLU A 270 28.30 -22.86 -34.78
CA GLU A 270 27.64 -22.17 -35.90
C GLU A 270 26.93 -23.17 -36.80
N ASN A 271 25.66 -22.90 -37.11
CA ASN A 271 24.92 -23.76 -38.03
C ASN A 271 25.28 -23.51 -39.50
N ASP A 272 24.96 -24.48 -40.36
CA ASP A 272 25.28 -24.39 -41.79
C ASP A 272 24.53 -23.25 -42.50
N ASN A 273 23.30 -22.96 -42.05
CA ASN A 273 22.49 -21.86 -42.59
C ASN A 273 23.12 -20.48 -42.40
N ARG A 274 23.99 -20.30 -41.40
CA ARG A 274 24.70 -19.04 -41.12
C ARG A 274 25.59 -18.59 -42.29
N LYS A 275 26.06 -19.55 -43.10
CA LYS A 275 26.91 -19.36 -44.29
C LYS A 275 26.10 -19.17 -45.59
N ASN A 276 24.76 -19.17 -45.53
CA ASN A 276 23.92 -18.94 -46.69
C ASN A 276 24.26 -17.60 -47.37
N SER A 277 24.25 -17.59 -48.71
CA SER A 277 24.40 -16.34 -49.48
C SER A 277 23.20 -15.41 -49.24
N VAL A 278 23.37 -14.13 -49.53
CA VAL A 278 22.31 -13.12 -49.40
C VAL A 278 21.10 -13.49 -50.26
N GLU A 279 21.31 -13.97 -51.49
CA GLU A 279 20.26 -14.37 -52.42
C GLU A 279 19.47 -15.56 -51.90
N LYS A 280 20.15 -16.55 -51.31
CA LYS A 280 19.49 -17.72 -50.70
C LYS A 280 18.63 -17.29 -49.51
N ASN A 281 19.17 -16.44 -48.63
CA ASN A 281 18.43 -15.92 -47.49
C ASN A 281 17.19 -15.11 -47.93
N LEU A 282 17.33 -14.25 -48.94
CA LEU A 282 16.20 -13.48 -49.47
C LEU A 282 15.10 -14.39 -50.06
N LYS A 283 15.47 -15.44 -50.81
CA LYS A 283 14.49 -16.41 -51.32
C LYS A 283 13.73 -17.11 -50.18
N MET A 284 14.44 -17.59 -49.16
CA MET A 284 13.80 -18.23 -48.00
C MET A 284 12.94 -17.24 -47.21
N TRP A 285 13.35 -15.98 -47.11
CA TRP A 285 12.58 -14.92 -46.46
C TRP A 285 11.27 -14.59 -47.20
N GLU A 286 11.28 -14.57 -48.53
CA GLU A 286 10.04 -14.44 -49.32
C GLU A 286 9.07 -15.60 -49.07
N GLU A 287 9.59 -16.83 -48.94
CA GLU A 287 8.78 -18.00 -48.60
C GLU A 287 8.18 -17.91 -47.19
N MET A 288 8.93 -17.38 -46.21
CA MET A 288 8.38 -17.07 -44.88
C MET A 288 7.26 -16.02 -44.95
N LYS A 289 7.42 -14.95 -45.73
CA LYS A 289 6.37 -13.91 -45.88
C LYS A 289 5.10 -14.44 -46.54
N LYS A 290 5.22 -15.41 -47.45
CA LYS A 290 4.08 -16.11 -48.07
C LYS A 290 3.41 -17.13 -47.15
N GLY A 291 4.10 -17.60 -46.09
CA GLY A 291 3.59 -18.64 -45.22
C GLY A 291 3.56 -20.03 -45.87
N SER A 292 4.49 -20.31 -46.80
CA SER A 292 4.60 -21.64 -47.43
C SER A 292 5.13 -22.69 -46.45
N ASP A 293 5.03 -23.98 -46.80
CA ASP A 293 5.47 -25.08 -45.92
C ASP A 293 6.96 -24.99 -45.55
N SER A 294 7.80 -24.50 -46.47
CA SER A 294 9.21 -24.23 -46.20
C SER A 294 9.41 -23.00 -45.31
N GLY A 295 8.58 -21.97 -45.51
CA GLY A 295 8.54 -20.77 -44.66
C GLY A 295 8.17 -21.10 -43.21
N LEU A 296 7.17 -21.96 -42.98
CA LEU A 296 6.70 -22.38 -41.65
C LEU A 296 7.77 -23.11 -40.84
N LYS A 297 8.71 -23.79 -41.50
CA LYS A 297 9.87 -24.46 -40.87
C LYS A 297 11.06 -23.54 -40.68
N SER A 298 10.96 -22.29 -41.12
CA SER A 298 12.05 -21.33 -41.14
C SER A 298 11.85 -20.21 -40.12
N CYS A 299 12.96 -19.68 -39.61
CA CYS A 299 13.00 -18.47 -38.82
C CYS A 299 14.13 -17.55 -39.32
N VAL A 300 14.03 -16.24 -39.08
CA VAL A 300 15.15 -15.32 -39.34
C VAL A 300 15.94 -15.16 -38.05
N ARG A 301 17.26 -15.25 -38.13
CA ARG A 301 18.17 -15.05 -37.00
C ARG A 301 19.12 -13.89 -37.27
N ALA A 302 19.39 -13.11 -36.25
CA ALA A 302 20.43 -12.10 -36.29
C ALA A 302 21.80 -12.78 -36.28
N LYS A 303 22.77 -12.22 -37.00
CA LYS A 303 24.15 -12.72 -37.05
C LYS A 303 25.02 -11.89 -36.11
N LEU A 304 25.13 -12.36 -34.87
CA LEU A 304 25.95 -11.79 -33.80
C LEU A 304 27.10 -12.76 -33.52
N ASP A 305 27.29 -13.14 -32.26
CA ASP A 305 28.43 -13.91 -31.77
C ASP A 305 27.97 -15.20 -31.09
N MET A 306 28.18 -16.32 -31.77
CA MET A 306 27.89 -17.65 -31.25
C MET A 306 28.82 -18.07 -30.10
N GLN A 307 29.99 -17.44 -29.96
CA GLN A 307 30.95 -17.71 -28.90
C GLN A 307 30.70 -16.92 -27.62
N SER A 308 29.78 -15.94 -27.65
CA SER A 308 29.49 -15.07 -26.51
C SER A 308 29.11 -15.85 -25.26
N ASP A 309 29.63 -15.43 -24.11
CA ASP A 309 29.19 -15.95 -22.81
C ASP A 309 27.75 -15.54 -22.49
N ASN A 310 27.29 -14.41 -23.05
CA ASN A 310 25.89 -14.01 -22.99
C ASN A 310 25.08 -14.80 -24.04
N GLY A 311 24.31 -15.77 -23.58
CA GLY A 311 23.46 -16.60 -24.44
C GLY A 311 22.46 -15.81 -25.30
N CYS A 312 22.06 -14.61 -24.89
CA CYS A 312 21.15 -13.75 -25.68
C CYS A 312 21.81 -13.22 -26.96
N LEU A 313 23.13 -13.13 -27.00
CA LEU A 313 23.90 -12.65 -28.17
C LEU A 313 24.23 -13.77 -29.16
N ARG A 314 23.89 -15.04 -28.83
CA ARG A 314 24.11 -16.18 -29.73
C ARG A 314 23.01 -16.28 -30.76
N ASP A 315 23.19 -15.54 -31.85
CA ASP A 315 22.33 -15.45 -33.05
C ASP A 315 20.83 -15.57 -32.72
N PRO A 316 20.24 -14.58 -32.02
CA PRO A 316 18.85 -14.64 -31.59
C PRO A 316 17.87 -14.60 -32.76
N THR A 317 16.72 -15.27 -32.59
CA THR A 317 15.63 -15.24 -33.57
C THR A 317 14.98 -13.86 -33.63
N MET A 318 14.85 -13.32 -34.83
CA MET A 318 14.20 -12.05 -35.16
C MET A 318 12.76 -12.23 -35.64
N TYR A 319 12.51 -13.25 -36.45
CA TYR A 319 11.18 -13.53 -37.03
C TYR A 319 10.87 -15.01 -36.98
N ARG A 320 9.58 -15.33 -36.78
CA ARG A 320 9.00 -16.66 -36.89
C ARG A 320 7.87 -16.66 -37.91
N CYS A 321 7.70 -17.76 -38.63
CA CYS A 321 6.60 -17.93 -39.57
C CYS A 321 5.43 -18.65 -38.88
N LYS A 322 4.22 -18.11 -39.02
CA LYS A 322 2.98 -18.54 -38.36
C LYS A 322 1.80 -18.24 -39.27
N ASN A 323 0.91 -19.22 -39.44
CA ASN A 323 -0.28 -19.04 -40.28
C ASN A 323 -1.51 -18.55 -39.51
N GLU A 324 -1.40 -18.45 -38.18
CA GLU A 324 -2.42 -17.91 -37.29
C GLU A 324 -2.85 -16.49 -37.71
N THR A 325 -4.15 -16.23 -37.62
CA THR A 325 -4.75 -14.92 -37.88
C THR A 325 -4.44 -13.98 -36.71
N HIS A 326 -3.98 -12.77 -37.03
CA HIS A 326 -3.70 -11.73 -36.05
C HIS A 326 -4.97 -10.93 -35.71
N VAL A 327 -5.16 -10.60 -34.43
CA VAL A 327 -6.37 -9.91 -33.92
C VAL A 327 -6.65 -8.62 -34.69
N LYS A 328 -5.64 -7.76 -34.84
CA LYS A 328 -5.74 -6.50 -35.57
C LYS A 328 -5.51 -6.59 -37.09
N THR A 329 -4.43 -7.23 -37.52
CA THR A 329 -3.98 -7.20 -38.94
C THR A 329 -4.53 -8.36 -39.78
N GLY A 330 -5.36 -9.22 -39.19
CA GLY A 330 -5.99 -10.34 -39.87
C GLY A 330 -4.97 -11.31 -40.46
N ASN A 331 -5.13 -11.64 -41.73
CA ASN A 331 -4.25 -12.56 -42.46
C ASN A 331 -3.17 -11.85 -43.30
N LYS A 332 -2.96 -10.54 -43.10
CA LYS A 332 -2.01 -9.74 -43.90
C LYS A 332 -0.57 -10.26 -43.79
N TYR A 333 -0.18 -10.79 -42.63
CA TYR A 333 1.18 -11.23 -42.35
C TYR A 333 1.23 -12.72 -42.02
N LYS A 334 2.31 -13.38 -42.46
CA LYS A 334 2.66 -14.77 -42.11
C LYS A 334 3.99 -14.87 -41.36
N ALA A 335 4.82 -13.84 -41.42
CA ALA A 335 6.03 -13.72 -40.63
C ALA A 335 5.83 -12.67 -39.53
N TYR A 336 6.04 -13.06 -38.28
CA TYR A 336 5.85 -12.18 -37.12
C TYR A 336 7.16 -11.97 -36.37
N PRO A 337 7.48 -10.72 -35.97
CA PRO A 337 8.71 -10.42 -35.27
C PRO A 337 8.70 -11.03 -33.86
N THR A 338 9.88 -11.30 -33.31
CA THR A 338 10.06 -11.62 -31.89
C THR A 338 10.06 -10.34 -31.07
N TYR A 339 9.74 -10.47 -29.77
CA TYR A 339 9.82 -9.36 -28.82
C TYR A 339 11.19 -8.65 -28.87
N ASP A 340 12.27 -9.42 -28.92
CA ASP A 340 13.64 -8.91 -28.90
C ASP A 340 13.99 -8.07 -30.13
N PHE A 341 13.37 -8.36 -31.29
CA PHE A 341 13.54 -7.56 -32.50
C PHE A 341 12.58 -6.36 -32.55
N ALA A 342 11.32 -6.55 -32.16
CA ALA A 342 10.29 -5.52 -32.25
C ALA A 342 10.48 -4.40 -31.23
N CYS A 343 10.72 -4.74 -29.97
CA CYS A 343 10.80 -3.80 -28.85
C CYS A 343 11.79 -2.63 -29.08
N PRO A 344 13.06 -2.85 -29.48
CA PRO A 344 13.98 -1.73 -29.74
C PRO A 344 13.55 -0.83 -30.91
N ILE A 345 12.96 -1.40 -31.96
CA ILE A 345 12.51 -0.63 -33.12
C ILE A 345 11.36 0.29 -32.72
N VAL A 346 10.32 -0.27 -32.11
CA VAL A 346 9.11 0.49 -31.77
C VAL A 346 9.39 1.53 -30.69
N ASP A 347 10.19 1.19 -29.66
CA ASP A 347 10.62 2.18 -28.67
C ASP A 347 11.37 3.36 -29.30
N SER A 348 12.23 3.07 -30.28
CA SER A 348 12.97 4.10 -30.99
C SER A 348 12.04 5.02 -31.79
N VAL A 349 11.17 4.43 -32.61
CA VAL A 349 10.27 5.13 -33.55
C VAL A 349 9.18 5.93 -32.83
N GLU A 350 8.63 5.39 -31.74
CA GLU A 350 7.59 6.08 -30.95
C GLU A 350 8.14 7.21 -30.06
N GLY A 351 9.46 7.41 -30.06
CA GLY A 351 10.10 8.46 -29.28
C GLY A 351 10.26 8.14 -27.81
N VAL A 352 10.16 6.86 -27.39
CA VAL A 352 10.40 6.43 -26.01
C VAL A 352 11.78 6.89 -25.57
N THR A 353 11.86 7.68 -24.52
CA THR A 353 13.14 8.17 -23.98
C THR A 353 13.68 7.24 -22.90
N HIS A 354 12.79 6.70 -22.06
CA HIS A 354 13.10 5.89 -20.90
C HIS A 354 12.27 4.60 -20.95
N ALA A 355 12.90 3.54 -21.42
CA ALA A 355 12.35 2.20 -21.49
C ALA A 355 12.44 1.53 -20.11
N LEU A 356 11.40 1.68 -19.28
CA LEU A 356 11.31 0.97 -18.01
C LEU A 356 10.99 -0.51 -18.25
N ARG A 357 11.77 -1.41 -17.68
CA ARG A 357 11.55 -2.86 -17.77
C ARG A 357 12.02 -3.59 -16.51
N THR A 358 11.68 -4.86 -16.41
CA THR A 358 12.06 -5.68 -15.26
C THR A 358 13.48 -6.23 -15.40
N THR A 359 14.18 -6.45 -14.28
CA THR A 359 15.57 -6.96 -14.24
C THR A 359 15.77 -8.34 -14.87
N GLU A 360 14.69 -9.06 -15.21
CA GLU A 360 14.78 -10.35 -15.91
C GLU A 360 15.21 -10.21 -17.38
N TYR A 361 15.12 -9.00 -17.92
CA TYR A 361 15.56 -8.73 -19.28
C TYR A 361 17.03 -8.32 -19.35
N HIS A 362 17.73 -8.12 -18.23
CA HIS A 362 19.09 -7.54 -18.16
C HIS A 362 20.06 -8.10 -19.20
N ASP A 363 20.16 -9.44 -19.30
CA ASP A 363 21.05 -10.11 -20.26
C ASP A 363 20.71 -9.79 -21.73
N ARG A 364 19.54 -9.21 -22.01
CA ARG A 364 19.07 -8.77 -23.34
C ARG A 364 19.34 -7.27 -23.60
N ASP A 365 19.90 -6.51 -22.67
CA ASP A 365 20.24 -5.09 -22.91
C ASP A 365 21.24 -4.94 -24.06
N ASP A 366 22.30 -5.75 -24.06
CA ASP A 366 23.31 -5.72 -25.12
C ASP A 366 22.70 -6.05 -26.49
N GLN A 367 21.79 -7.04 -26.51
CA GLN A 367 21.05 -7.43 -27.71
C GLN A 367 20.15 -6.28 -28.21
N TYR A 368 19.45 -5.62 -27.29
CA TYR A 368 18.59 -4.48 -27.60
C TYR A 368 19.39 -3.35 -28.26
N PHE A 369 20.53 -2.98 -27.66
CA PHE A 369 21.38 -1.91 -28.20
C PHE A 369 22.08 -2.32 -29.49
N TRP A 370 22.42 -3.60 -29.66
CA TRP A 370 22.94 -4.11 -30.93
C TRP A 370 21.96 -3.87 -32.08
N PHE A 371 20.66 -4.15 -31.89
CA PHE A 371 19.65 -3.85 -32.92
C PHE A 371 19.55 -2.35 -33.23
N ILE A 372 19.58 -1.49 -32.20
CA ILE A 372 19.57 -0.03 -32.37
C ILE A 372 20.75 0.43 -33.23
N GLU A 373 21.96 -0.04 -32.92
CA GLU A 373 23.19 0.33 -33.64
C GLU A 373 23.21 -0.24 -35.06
N ALA A 374 22.84 -1.52 -35.22
CA ALA A 374 22.81 -2.21 -36.50
C ALA A 374 21.84 -1.54 -37.49
N LEU A 375 20.70 -1.06 -37.00
CA LEU A 375 19.65 -0.41 -37.78
C LEU A 375 19.81 1.12 -37.88
N LYS A 376 20.78 1.70 -37.15
CA LYS A 376 21.03 3.16 -37.05
C LYS A 376 19.80 3.93 -36.53
N LEU A 377 19.18 3.40 -35.49
CA LEU A 377 17.99 3.98 -34.86
C LEU A 377 18.35 4.89 -33.68
N ARG A 378 17.39 5.72 -33.22
CA ARG A 378 17.55 6.55 -32.02
C ARG A 378 17.67 5.66 -30.79
N LYS A 379 18.64 5.93 -29.93
CA LYS A 379 18.92 5.14 -28.72
C LYS A 379 18.07 5.62 -27.53
N PRO A 380 17.12 4.82 -27.01
CA PRO A 380 16.46 5.10 -25.74
C PRO A 380 17.35 4.66 -24.56
N HIS A 381 17.07 5.18 -23.37
CA HIS A 381 17.68 4.71 -22.13
C HIS A 381 16.85 3.57 -21.54
N ILE A 382 17.49 2.49 -21.09
CA ILE A 382 16.81 1.39 -20.39
C ILE A 382 17.01 1.54 -18.90
N TYR A 383 15.91 1.42 -18.14
CA TYR A 383 15.95 1.35 -16.69
C TYR A 383 15.24 0.14 -16.16
N GLU A 384 15.94 -0.53 -15.26
CA GLU A 384 15.50 -1.79 -14.70
C GLU A 384 14.98 -1.61 -13.29
N TYR A 385 13.89 -2.31 -13.00
CA TYR A 385 13.32 -2.44 -11.66
C TYR A 385 12.97 -3.90 -11.39
N SER A 386 12.92 -4.30 -10.13
CA SER A 386 12.58 -5.66 -9.77
C SER A 386 11.09 -5.91 -9.96
N ARG A 387 10.74 -7.13 -10.41
CA ARG A 387 9.35 -7.58 -10.39
C ARG A 387 8.79 -7.58 -8.97
N LEU A 388 7.50 -7.29 -8.85
CA LEU A 388 6.77 -7.54 -7.61
C LEU A 388 6.54 -9.04 -7.49
N ASN A 389 7.04 -9.63 -6.40
CA ASN A 389 6.70 -11.00 -6.01
C ASN A 389 6.02 -10.97 -4.65
N LEU A 390 4.98 -11.79 -4.48
CA LEU A 390 4.20 -11.86 -3.26
C LEU A 390 4.21 -13.29 -2.72
N GLN A 391 4.27 -13.40 -1.40
CA GLN A 391 4.15 -14.68 -0.70
C GLN A 391 2.72 -15.21 -0.79
N ASN A 392 2.55 -16.52 -0.60
CA ASN A 392 1.25 -17.18 -0.49
C ASN A 392 0.32 -16.98 -1.71
N THR A 393 0.89 -16.71 -2.88
CA THR A 393 0.16 -16.53 -4.14
C THR A 393 1.04 -16.90 -5.34
N VAL A 394 0.48 -16.85 -6.54
CA VAL A 394 1.20 -17.02 -7.80
C VAL A 394 0.84 -15.89 -8.76
N LEU A 395 1.82 -15.35 -9.48
CA LEU A 395 1.59 -14.28 -10.47
C LEU A 395 1.69 -14.76 -11.92
N SER A 396 2.07 -16.02 -12.14
CA SER A 396 2.15 -16.58 -13.49
C SER A 396 0.76 -16.69 -14.11
N LYS A 397 0.54 -16.05 -15.27
CA LYS A 397 -0.71 -16.13 -16.05
C LYS A 397 -1.18 -17.59 -16.21
N ARG A 398 -0.30 -18.50 -16.62
CA ARG A 398 -0.61 -19.95 -16.75
C ARG A 398 -1.18 -20.56 -15.46
N LYS A 399 -0.61 -20.21 -14.31
CA LYS A 399 -1.07 -20.75 -13.02
C LYS A 399 -2.40 -20.10 -12.59
N LEU A 400 -2.59 -18.80 -12.88
CA LEU A 400 -3.83 -18.09 -12.60
C LEU A 400 -5.00 -18.61 -13.46
N THR A 401 -4.77 -18.85 -14.76
CA THR A 401 -5.77 -19.48 -15.65
C THR A 401 -6.20 -20.84 -15.12
N TRP A 402 -5.27 -21.63 -14.58
CA TRP A 402 -5.60 -22.92 -13.99
C TRP A 402 -6.57 -22.80 -12.81
N PHE A 403 -6.39 -21.83 -11.90
CA PHE A 403 -7.34 -21.62 -10.79
C PHE A 403 -8.77 -21.36 -11.27
N VAL A 404 -8.92 -20.56 -12.33
CA VAL A 404 -10.21 -20.24 -12.93
C VAL A 404 -10.81 -21.46 -13.61
N ASN A 405 -10.04 -22.16 -14.44
CA ASN A 405 -10.53 -23.32 -15.20
C ASN A 405 -10.93 -24.49 -14.30
N GLU A 406 -10.28 -24.68 -13.15
CA GLU A 406 -10.63 -25.73 -12.18
C GLU A 406 -11.77 -25.34 -11.23
N GLY A 407 -12.33 -24.13 -11.36
CA GLY A 407 -13.40 -23.64 -10.49
C GLY A 407 -13.01 -23.48 -9.01
N ILE A 408 -11.71 -23.30 -8.73
CA ILE A 408 -11.21 -23.07 -7.36
C ILE A 408 -11.51 -21.63 -6.92
N VAL A 409 -11.59 -20.72 -7.90
CA VAL A 409 -11.98 -19.32 -7.75
C VAL A 409 -13.23 -19.02 -8.59
N ASP A 410 -13.99 -18.02 -8.16
CA ASP A 410 -15.25 -17.63 -8.80
C ASP A 410 -15.01 -17.03 -10.21
N GLY A 411 -13.81 -16.50 -10.46
CA GLY A 411 -13.41 -15.89 -11.71
C GLY A 411 -12.08 -15.13 -11.59
N TRP A 412 -11.77 -14.33 -12.61
CA TRP A 412 -10.56 -13.48 -12.62
C TRP A 412 -10.63 -12.31 -11.65
N ASP A 413 -11.82 -11.89 -11.25
CA ASP A 413 -12.08 -10.83 -10.27
C ASP A 413 -12.29 -11.38 -8.86
N ASP A 414 -12.07 -12.68 -8.61
CA ASP A 414 -12.19 -13.27 -7.28
C ASP A 414 -11.25 -12.54 -6.28
N PRO A 415 -11.75 -12.12 -5.11
CA PRO A 415 -10.96 -11.40 -4.08
C PRO A 415 -9.68 -12.10 -3.60
N ARG A 416 -9.55 -13.42 -3.80
CA ARG A 416 -8.35 -14.20 -3.48
C ARG A 416 -7.28 -14.11 -4.56
N MET A 417 -7.66 -13.72 -5.77
CA MET A 417 -6.75 -13.61 -6.92
C MET A 417 -5.90 -12.35 -6.82
N PRO A 418 -4.61 -12.42 -7.18
CA PRO A 418 -3.72 -11.27 -7.21
C PRO A 418 -3.92 -10.39 -8.47
N THR A 419 -5.05 -10.55 -9.16
CA THR A 419 -5.44 -9.72 -10.31
C THR A 419 -5.77 -8.30 -9.84
N VAL A 420 -5.67 -7.31 -10.72
CA VAL A 420 -6.08 -5.93 -10.40
C VAL A 420 -7.54 -5.91 -9.94
N ARG A 421 -8.43 -6.57 -10.70
CA ARG A 421 -9.85 -6.69 -10.35
C ARG A 421 -10.07 -7.39 -9.01
N GLY A 422 -9.40 -8.51 -8.76
CA GLY A 422 -9.53 -9.26 -7.52
C GLY A 422 -9.15 -8.45 -6.28
N VAL A 423 -7.97 -7.81 -6.31
CA VAL A 423 -7.53 -7.02 -5.15
C VAL A 423 -8.38 -5.76 -4.94
N LEU A 424 -8.83 -5.09 -6.01
CA LEU A 424 -9.71 -3.92 -5.92
C LEU A 424 -11.11 -4.32 -5.41
N ARG A 425 -11.67 -5.43 -5.91
CA ARG A 425 -12.95 -5.99 -5.41
C ARG A 425 -12.85 -6.42 -3.94
N ARG A 426 -11.69 -6.92 -3.51
CA ARG A 426 -11.41 -7.19 -2.09
C ARG A 426 -11.32 -5.93 -1.23
N GLY A 427 -11.25 -4.74 -1.82
CA GLY A 427 -11.20 -3.45 -1.12
C GLY A 427 -9.80 -2.85 -0.97
N LEU A 428 -8.82 -3.31 -1.77
CA LEU A 428 -7.60 -2.54 -1.98
C LEU A 428 -7.95 -1.26 -2.75
N THR A 429 -7.59 -0.09 -2.22
CA THR A 429 -7.81 1.17 -2.93
C THR A 429 -6.70 1.41 -3.96
N VAL A 430 -7.05 2.09 -5.05
CA VAL A 430 -6.07 2.54 -6.06
C VAL A 430 -4.99 3.40 -5.42
N GLU A 431 -5.37 4.28 -4.49
CA GLU A 431 -4.43 5.13 -3.76
C GLU A 431 -3.51 4.31 -2.85
N GLY A 432 -4.04 3.33 -2.11
CA GLY A 432 -3.23 2.43 -1.29
C GLY A 432 -2.23 1.62 -2.13
N LEU A 433 -2.65 1.15 -3.31
CA LEU A 433 -1.77 0.44 -4.24
C LEU A 433 -0.70 1.37 -4.84
N LYS A 434 -1.07 2.60 -5.23
CA LYS A 434 -0.14 3.64 -5.70
C LYS A 434 0.91 3.95 -4.65
N GLN A 435 0.51 4.24 -3.42
CA GLN A 435 1.41 4.51 -2.31
C GLN A 435 2.34 3.33 -2.01
N PHE A 436 1.85 2.10 -2.08
CA PHE A 436 2.68 0.90 -1.91
C PHE A 436 3.77 0.78 -2.99
N ILE A 437 3.39 0.97 -4.26
CA ILE A 437 4.34 0.90 -5.39
C ILE A 437 5.36 2.05 -5.31
N VAL A 438 4.91 3.26 -4.97
CA VAL A 438 5.76 4.43 -4.78
C VAL A 438 6.75 4.21 -3.63
N ALA A 439 6.29 3.64 -2.51
CA ALA A 439 7.16 3.31 -1.38
C ALA A 439 8.19 2.23 -1.72
N GLN A 440 7.86 1.31 -2.62
CA GLN A 440 8.82 0.31 -3.12
C GLN A 440 9.88 0.95 -4.05
N GLY A 441 9.49 1.97 -4.81
CA GLY A 441 10.34 2.65 -5.79
C GLY A 441 10.81 1.73 -6.92
N SER A 442 11.92 2.11 -7.56
CA SER A 442 12.52 1.40 -8.69
C SER A 442 13.74 0.57 -8.27
N SER A 443 13.69 -0.01 -7.07
CA SER A 443 14.72 -0.94 -6.60
C SER A 443 14.90 -2.11 -7.57
N ARG A 444 16.16 -2.50 -7.83
CA ARG A 444 16.53 -3.68 -8.63
C ARG A 444 16.56 -4.97 -7.81
N SER A 445 16.46 -4.88 -6.49
CA SER A 445 16.49 -6.04 -5.61
C SER A 445 15.20 -6.84 -5.71
N VAL A 446 15.33 -8.13 -6.03
CA VAL A 446 14.21 -9.07 -6.03
C VAL A 446 13.90 -9.47 -4.59
N VAL A 447 12.70 -9.12 -4.12
CA VAL A 447 12.25 -9.41 -2.75
C VAL A 447 10.87 -10.08 -2.81
N MET A 448 10.68 -11.12 -1.98
CA MET A 448 9.37 -11.72 -1.75
C MET A 448 8.62 -10.90 -0.71
N MET A 449 7.58 -10.19 -1.14
CA MET A 449 6.81 -9.29 -0.28
C MET A 449 5.65 -10.03 0.40
N GLU A 450 5.33 -9.61 1.61
CA GLU A 450 4.16 -10.07 2.36
C GLU A 450 2.94 -9.20 2.03
N TRP A 451 1.76 -9.81 1.97
CA TRP A 451 0.51 -9.10 1.74
C TRP A 451 0.22 -8.04 2.81
N ASP A 452 0.62 -8.31 4.05
CA ASP A 452 0.39 -7.42 5.20
C ASP A 452 0.92 -5.99 4.97
N LYS A 453 2.02 -5.85 4.23
CA LYS A 453 2.59 -4.54 3.90
C LYS A 453 1.65 -3.73 3.00
N ILE A 454 1.07 -4.37 1.98
CA ILE A 454 0.11 -3.73 1.07
C ILE A 454 -1.14 -3.32 1.85
N TRP A 455 -1.67 -4.24 2.67
CA TRP A 455 -2.88 -4.01 3.45
C TRP A 455 -2.70 -2.96 4.54
N SER A 456 -1.53 -2.89 5.17
CA SER A 456 -1.20 -1.84 6.15
C SER A 456 -1.16 -0.46 5.48
N VAL A 457 -0.62 -0.34 4.27
CA VAL A 457 -0.67 0.92 3.50
C VAL A 457 -2.11 1.25 3.14
N ASN A 458 -2.90 0.28 2.68
CA ASN A 458 -4.32 0.50 2.35
C ASN A 458 -5.13 0.97 3.58
N LYS A 459 -4.91 0.37 4.75
CA LYS A 459 -5.53 0.76 6.02
C LYS A 459 -5.30 2.24 6.33
N LYS A 460 -4.07 2.74 6.14
CA LYS A 460 -3.74 4.16 6.37
C LYS A 460 -4.54 5.09 5.47
N VAL A 461 -4.90 4.65 4.26
CA VAL A 461 -5.73 5.41 3.31
C VAL A 461 -7.20 5.38 3.71
N ILE A 462 -7.74 4.21 4.06
CA ILE A 462 -9.18 4.06 4.31
C ILE A 462 -9.61 4.45 5.73
N ASP A 463 -8.79 4.18 6.75
CA ASP A 463 -9.18 4.36 8.16
C ASP A 463 -9.74 5.75 8.51
N PRO A 464 -9.16 6.87 8.02
CA PRO A 464 -9.68 8.20 8.33
C PRO A 464 -11.05 8.54 7.75
N ILE A 465 -11.49 7.80 6.71
CA ILE A 465 -12.65 8.15 5.89
C ILE A 465 -13.80 7.13 5.96
N VAL A 466 -13.59 5.94 6.54
CA VAL A 466 -14.59 4.87 6.50
C VAL A 466 -15.61 4.94 7.65
N PRO A 467 -16.92 4.96 7.38
CA PRO A 467 -17.96 4.95 8.41
C PRO A 467 -17.97 3.65 9.23
N ARG A 468 -18.43 3.75 10.48
CA ARG A 468 -18.39 2.68 11.49
C ARG A 468 -19.79 2.13 11.76
N TYR A 469 -19.93 0.82 11.61
CA TYR A 469 -21.17 0.08 11.86
C TYR A 469 -20.95 -1.06 12.84
N THR A 470 -22.04 -1.68 13.26
CA THR A 470 -22.02 -2.88 14.11
C THR A 470 -22.63 -4.04 13.35
N ALA A 471 -22.06 -5.23 13.50
CA ALA A 471 -22.74 -6.46 13.14
C ALA A 471 -22.32 -7.55 14.12
N LEU A 472 -23.27 -8.40 14.51
CA LEU A 472 -23.10 -9.47 15.50
C LEU A 472 -23.32 -10.84 14.86
N LEU A 473 -22.55 -11.86 15.26
CA LEU A 473 -22.65 -13.19 14.65
C LEU A 473 -23.98 -13.84 14.99
N LYS A 474 -24.79 -14.18 13.96
CA LYS A 474 -26.18 -14.61 14.14
C LYS A 474 -26.34 -15.81 15.07
N ASP A 475 -25.41 -16.76 14.98
CA ASP A 475 -25.45 -18.03 15.73
C ASP A 475 -24.82 -17.91 17.13
N ASP A 476 -24.24 -16.76 17.48
CA ASP A 476 -23.55 -16.53 18.75
C ASP A 476 -23.87 -15.13 19.30
N VAL A 477 -25.16 -14.81 19.44
CA VAL A 477 -25.63 -13.60 20.13
C VAL A 477 -26.26 -13.92 21.48
N VAL A 478 -26.11 -13.00 22.44
CA VAL A 478 -26.72 -13.11 23.76
C VAL A 478 -27.68 -11.93 24.02
N PRO A 479 -28.95 -12.18 24.38
CA PRO A 479 -29.89 -11.14 24.82
C PRO A 479 -29.51 -10.53 26.17
N VAL A 480 -29.53 -9.20 26.23
CA VAL A 480 -29.36 -8.42 27.46
C VAL A 480 -30.61 -7.56 27.68
N THR A 481 -31.21 -7.71 28.86
CA THR A 481 -32.34 -6.88 29.31
C THR A 481 -31.83 -5.68 30.10
N MET A 482 -32.07 -4.48 29.57
CA MET A 482 -31.63 -3.20 30.10
C MET A 482 -32.71 -2.59 31.00
N LYS A 483 -32.58 -2.75 32.31
CA LYS A 483 -33.51 -2.16 33.29
C LYS A 483 -33.39 -0.64 33.30
N GLY A 484 -34.52 0.04 33.13
CA GLY A 484 -34.61 1.51 33.09
C GLY A 484 -34.28 2.14 31.74
N ALA A 485 -33.99 1.36 30.70
CA ALA A 485 -33.85 1.88 29.35
C ALA A 485 -35.24 2.16 28.73
N VAL A 486 -35.34 3.25 27.96
CA VAL A 486 -36.54 3.61 27.19
C VAL A 486 -36.20 3.53 25.72
N GLU A 487 -37.13 2.99 24.92
CA GLU A 487 -36.96 2.91 23.48
C GLU A 487 -36.82 4.32 22.88
N SER A 488 -35.71 4.58 22.19
CA SER A 488 -35.44 5.89 21.58
C SER A 488 -34.47 5.77 20.41
N MET A 489 -34.48 6.75 19.51
CA MET A 489 -33.50 6.90 18.43
C MET A 489 -32.67 8.16 18.68
N LYS A 490 -31.34 8.06 18.47
CA LYS A 490 -30.46 9.22 18.47
C LYS A 490 -29.51 9.17 17.27
N GLN A 491 -29.12 10.35 16.80
CA GLN A 491 -28.04 10.49 15.83
C GLN A 491 -26.70 10.34 16.53
N VAL A 492 -25.85 9.45 16.02
CA VAL A 492 -24.48 9.26 16.49
C VAL A 492 -23.50 9.41 15.32
N PRO A 493 -22.29 9.94 15.56
CA PRO A 493 -21.30 10.07 14.49
C PRO A 493 -20.97 8.73 13.85
N LYS A 494 -21.01 8.68 12.50
CA LYS A 494 -20.53 7.52 11.74
C LYS A 494 -19.05 7.28 11.96
N HIS A 495 -18.26 8.30 12.29
CA HIS A 495 -16.84 8.15 12.57
C HIS A 495 -16.41 8.91 13.82
N PRO A 496 -15.75 8.26 14.79
CA PRO A 496 -15.41 8.88 16.08
C PRO A 496 -14.48 10.10 16.03
N LYS A 497 -13.68 10.22 14.97
CA LYS A 497 -12.66 11.27 14.82
C LYS A 497 -12.88 12.19 13.62
N ASN A 498 -13.91 11.94 12.81
CA ASN A 498 -14.13 12.65 11.55
C ASN A 498 -15.63 12.93 11.40
N GLY A 499 -16.05 14.13 11.81
CA GLY A 499 -17.45 14.54 11.73
C GLY A 499 -17.96 14.78 10.31
N GLU A 500 -17.07 14.94 9.32
CA GLU A 500 -17.47 15.20 7.91
C GLU A 500 -18.16 13.99 7.26
N ILE A 501 -17.96 12.78 7.79
CA ILE A 501 -18.62 11.55 7.31
C ILE A 501 -20.12 11.54 7.68
N GLY A 502 -20.53 12.41 8.61
CA GLY A 502 -21.90 12.57 9.06
C GLY A 502 -22.31 11.60 10.17
N ASP A 503 -23.62 11.58 10.44
CA ASP A 503 -24.23 10.82 11.52
C ASP A 503 -25.03 9.62 10.99
N LYS A 504 -25.40 8.73 11.90
CA LYS A 504 -26.32 7.61 11.68
C LYS A 504 -27.33 7.50 12.82
N ASP A 505 -28.51 7.00 12.48
CA ASP A 505 -29.56 6.64 13.43
C ASP A 505 -29.12 5.42 14.24
N THR A 506 -29.03 5.55 15.55
CA THR A 506 -28.82 4.43 16.48
C THR A 506 -30.01 4.31 17.41
N TRP A 507 -30.60 3.12 17.43
CA TRP A 507 -31.74 2.79 18.27
C TRP A 507 -31.28 2.22 19.61
N TYR A 508 -31.95 2.63 20.67
CA TYR A 508 -31.78 2.15 22.03
C TYR A 508 -33.07 1.46 22.43
N SER A 509 -32.98 0.29 23.07
CA SER A 509 -34.14 -0.54 23.45
C SER A 509 -33.90 -1.19 24.82
N PRO A 510 -34.97 -1.49 25.59
CA PRO A 510 -34.87 -2.33 26.79
C PRO A 510 -34.31 -3.73 26.51
N LEU A 511 -34.38 -4.22 25.27
CA LEU A 511 -33.80 -5.50 24.87
C LEU A 511 -32.75 -5.27 23.77
N ILE A 512 -31.55 -5.80 23.96
CA ILE A 512 -30.45 -5.72 22.99
C ILE A 512 -29.75 -7.06 22.83
N TYR A 513 -28.95 -7.18 21.77
CA TYR A 513 -28.00 -8.27 21.57
C TYR A 513 -26.55 -7.77 21.69
N ILE A 514 -25.71 -8.63 22.25
CA ILE A 514 -24.25 -8.52 22.26
C ILE A 514 -23.64 -9.82 21.69
N GLU A 515 -22.36 -9.79 21.35
CA GLU A 515 -21.62 -10.97 20.89
C GLU A 515 -21.48 -12.00 22.04
N GLY A 516 -21.65 -13.29 21.75
CA GLY A 516 -21.51 -14.37 22.73
C GLY A 516 -20.11 -14.44 23.34
N ALA A 517 -19.08 -14.29 22.50
CA ALA A 517 -17.69 -14.19 22.95
C ALA A 517 -17.44 -13.04 23.95
N ASP A 518 -18.13 -11.90 23.81
CA ASP A 518 -18.04 -10.82 24.79
C ASP A 518 -18.83 -11.16 26.06
N ALA A 519 -20.02 -11.75 25.92
CA ALA A 519 -20.87 -12.14 27.04
C ALA A 519 -20.19 -13.15 27.98
N GLU A 520 -19.38 -14.07 27.45
CA GLU A 520 -18.63 -15.05 28.25
C GLU A 520 -17.53 -14.44 29.12
N LEU A 521 -17.00 -13.27 28.73
CA LEU A 521 -15.94 -12.57 29.47
C LEU A 521 -16.48 -11.71 30.61
N ILE A 522 -17.77 -11.38 30.59
CA ILE A 522 -18.39 -10.48 31.55
C ILE A 522 -18.80 -11.23 32.82
N SER A 523 -18.50 -10.63 33.97
CA SER A 523 -18.89 -11.13 35.30
C SER A 523 -20.04 -10.33 35.92
N GLU A 524 -20.79 -10.94 36.83
CA GLU A 524 -21.83 -10.23 37.59
C GLU A 524 -21.20 -9.12 38.45
N GLY A 525 -21.81 -7.92 38.45
CA GLY A 525 -21.30 -6.73 39.09
C GLY A 525 -20.27 -5.94 38.27
N GLU A 526 -19.86 -6.44 37.10
CA GLU A 526 -18.90 -5.78 36.24
C GLU A 526 -19.51 -4.60 35.47
N MET A 527 -18.67 -3.58 35.24
CA MET A 527 -19.01 -2.39 34.45
C MET A 527 -18.34 -2.46 33.07
N VAL A 528 -19.15 -2.34 32.03
CA VAL A 528 -18.71 -2.41 30.63
C VAL A 528 -19.19 -1.17 29.89
N THR A 529 -18.39 -0.66 28.96
CA THR A 529 -18.75 0.47 28.11
C THR A 529 -19.33 -0.03 26.79
N PHE A 530 -20.56 0.34 26.50
CA PHE A 530 -21.19 0.09 25.21
C PHE A 530 -20.85 1.22 24.26
N VAL A 531 -20.32 0.88 23.08
CA VAL A 531 -19.94 1.89 22.09
C VAL A 531 -21.17 2.72 21.71
N ASN A 532 -21.04 4.05 21.72
CA ASN A 532 -22.11 5.02 21.46
C ASN A 532 -23.33 4.97 22.41
N TRP A 533 -23.26 4.27 23.55
CA TRP A 533 -24.28 4.33 24.60
C TRP A 533 -23.72 4.85 25.92
N GLY A 534 -22.66 4.24 26.45
CA GLY A 534 -22.07 4.60 27.75
C GLY A 534 -21.81 3.40 28.65
N ASN A 535 -21.61 3.65 29.95
CA ASN A 535 -21.29 2.63 30.93
C ASN A 535 -22.55 1.89 31.42
N ILE A 536 -22.45 0.56 31.46
CA ILE A 536 -23.51 -0.37 31.81
C ILE A 536 -23.01 -1.31 32.91
N ASN A 537 -23.79 -1.50 33.96
CA ASN A 537 -23.48 -2.43 35.04
C ASN A 537 -24.30 -3.71 34.87
N PHE A 538 -23.64 -4.86 34.77
CA PHE A 538 -24.31 -6.15 34.67
C PHE A 538 -24.71 -6.66 36.06
N THR A 539 -26.00 -6.92 36.27
CA THR A 539 -26.54 -7.31 37.58
C THR A 539 -26.77 -8.81 37.72
N LYS A 540 -27.02 -9.51 36.61
CA LYS A 540 -27.35 -10.94 36.63
C LYS A 540 -26.98 -11.59 35.30
N ILE A 541 -26.41 -12.79 35.35
CA ILE A 541 -26.01 -13.58 34.19
C ILE A 541 -26.61 -14.98 34.32
N VAL A 542 -27.46 -15.36 33.37
CA VAL A 542 -28.10 -16.68 33.34
C VAL A 542 -27.31 -17.58 32.40
N LYS A 543 -26.73 -18.66 32.94
CA LYS A 543 -25.99 -19.67 32.19
C LYS A 543 -26.78 -20.97 32.07
N GLU A 544 -26.74 -21.58 30.89
CA GLU A 544 -27.31 -22.92 30.62
C GLU A 544 -26.22 -23.77 29.94
N ASN A 545 -25.97 -24.98 30.45
CA ASN A 545 -24.91 -25.88 29.97
C ASN A 545 -23.51 -25.22 29.88
N GLY A 546 -23.21 -24.30 30.80
CA GLY A 546 -21.93 -23.59 30.84
C GLY A 546 -21.81 -22.39 29.88
N LYS A 547 -22.78 -22.17 28.98
CA LYS A 547 -22.84 -21.00 28.09
C LYS A 547 -23.79 -19.92 28.63
N VAL A 548 -23.46 -18.65 28.38
CA VAL A 548 -24.33 -17.53 28.75
C VAL A 548 -25.54 -17.49 27.82
N LYS A 549 -26.76 -17.55 28.37
CA LYS A 549 -28.01 -17.53 27.60
C LYS A 549 -28.69 -16.17 27.59
N SER A 550 -28.64 -15.46 28.72
CA SER A 550 -29.22 -14.11 28.84
C SER A 550 -28.61 -13.36 30.00
N MET A 551 -28.66 -12.03 29.96
CA MET A 551 -28.12 -11.16 31.00
C MET A 551 -29.11 -10.05 31.35
N GLU A 552 -29.01 -9.53 32.58
CA GLU A 552 -29.71 -8.32 33.01
C GLU A 552 -28.69 -7.26 33.41
N ALA A 553 -28.94 -6.02 33.00
CA ALA A 553 -28.04 -4.90 33.25
C ALA A 553 -28.80 -3.59 33.53
N VAL A 554 -28.12 -2.63 34.15
CA VAL A 554 -28.66 -1.31 34.52
C VAL A 554 -27.77 -0.22 33.91
N LEU A 555 -28.40 0.86 33.42
CA LEU A 555 -27.71 2.03 32.87
C LEU A 555 -26.92 2.78 33.97
N ASN A 556 -25.66 3.11 33.69
CA ASN A 556 -24.80 3.91 34.56
C ASN A 556 -24.15 5.06 33.75
N LEU A 557 -24.99 5.88 33.13
CA LEU A 557 -24.56 6.88 32.14
C LEU A 557 -23.86 8.10 32.75
N ASP A 558 -24.06 8.36 34.04
CA ASP A 558 -23.40 9.45 34.76
C ASP A 558 -21.89 9.17 34.95
N ASN A 559 -21.53 7.89 35.02
CA ASN A 559 -20.14 7.48 35.07
C ASN A 559 -19.50 7.57 33.68
N LYS A 560 -18.63 8.57 33.48
CA LYS A 560 -17.88 8.81 32.25
C LYS A 560 -16.45 8.23 32.24
N ASP A 561 -16.11 7.32 33.16
CA ASP A 561 -14.84 6.59 33.10
C ASP A 561 -14.92 5.48 32.04
N PHE A 562 -14.50 5.83 30.82
CA PHE A 562 -14.44 4.89 29.68
C PHE A 562 -13.04 4.31 29.44
N LYS A 563 -12.07 4.61 30.31
CA LYS A 563 -10.66 4.24 30.10
C LYS A 563 -10.32 2.90 30.74
N LYS A 564 -11.00 2.53 31.82
CA LYS A 564 -10.71 1.33 32.62
C LYS A 564 -11.67 0.16 32.37
N THR A 565 -12.67 0.38 31.53
CA THR A 565 -13.76 -0.55 31.25
C THR A 565 -13.58 -1.24 29.90
N GLN A 566 -14.00 -2.50 29.80
CA GLN A 566 -14.07 -3.21 28.53
C GLN A 566 -15.08 -2.51 27.61
N LYS A 567 -14.74 -2.35 26.32
CA LYS A 567 -15.64 -1.75 25.32
C LYS A 567 -16.24 -2.83 24.46
N ILE A 568 -17.57 -2.87 24.36
CA ILE A 568 -18.28 -3.84 23.52
C ILE A 568 -19.28 -3.18 22.57
N THR A 569 -19.58 -3.90 21.50
CA THR A 569 -20.58 -3.55 20.49
C THR A 569 -21.91 -4.23 20.78
N TRP A 570 -23.00 -3.64 20.34
CA TRP A 570 -24.35 -4.09 20.64
C TRP A 570 -25.32 -3.67 19.53
N LEU A 571 -26.48 -4.32 19.47
CA LEU A 571 -27.59 -3.97 18.58
C LEU A 571 -28.93 -4.01 19.34
N ALA A 572 -29.76 -2.97 19.18
CA ALA A 572 -31.08 -2.93 19.81
C ALA A 572 -32.08 -3.87 19.12
N VAL A 573 -32.87 -4.61 19.89
CA VAL A 573 -34.01 -5.37 19.39
C VAL A 573 -35.25 -4.47 19.42
N THR A 574 -35.75 -4.08 18.24
CA THR A 574 -36.97 -3.26 18.06
C THR A 574 -37.58 -3.47 16.68
N ASP A 575 -38.91 -3.44 16.59
CA ASP A 575 -39.65 -3.56 15.32
C ASP A 575 -39.48 -2.33 14.42
N LYS A 576 -39.12 -1.17 14.98
CA LYS A 576 -38.92 0.08 14.24
C LYS A 576 -37.65 0.09 13.40
N ALA A 577 -36.69 -0.75 13.77
CA ALA A 577 -35.39 -0.84 13.13
C ALA A 577 -34.90 -2.29 13.12
N PRO A 578 -35.50 -3.15 12.28
CA PRO A 578 -35.12 -4.55 12.20
C PRO A 578 -33.67 -4.70 11.73
N PHE A 579 -33.03 -5.80 12.16
CA PHE A 579 -31.68 -6.11 11.74
C PHE A 579 -31.58 -6.35 10.25
N ILE A 580 -30.51 -5.84 9.63
CA ILE A 580 -30.23 -6.12 8.23
C ILE A 580 -29.52 -7.47 8.14
N PRO A 581 -30.03 -8.43 7.35
CA PRO A 581 -29.33 -9.67 7.12
C PRO A 581 -28.04 -9.37 6.37
N CYS A 582 -26.92 -9.76 6.97
CA CYS A 582 -25.59 -9.48 6.45
C CYS A 582 -24.77 -10.77 6.36
N VAL A 583 -23.97 -10.91 5.32
CA VAL A 583 -22.98 -12.00 5.18
C VAL A 583 -21.59 -11.38 5.11
N CYS A 584 -20.77 -11.65 6.12
CA CYS A 584 -19.38 -11.24 6.14
C CYS A 584 -18.50 -12.37 5.60
N VAL A 585 -17.88 -12.15 4.44
CA VAL A 585 -17.00 -13.11 3.79
C VAL A 585 -15.55 -12.86 4.22
N GLN A 586 -14.95 -13.86 4.86
CA GLN A 586 -13.56 -13.87 5.26
C GLN A 586 -12.73 -14.62 4.21
N TYR A 587 -11.58 -14.06 3.83
CA TYR A 587 -10.67 -14.67 2.88
C TYR A 587 -9.31 -14.96 3.51
N ASP A 588 -8.79 -16.14 3.21
CA ASP A 588 -7.42 -16.55 3.52
C ASP A 588 -6.57 -16.61 2.23
N HIS A 589 -5.28 -16.88 2.38
CA HIS A 589 -4.36 -17.06 1.28
C HIS A 589 -4.76 -18.22 0.36
N ILE A 590 -4.66 -18.00 -0.95
CA ILE A 590 -4.97 -19.03 -1.96
C ILE A 590 -3.89 -20.14 -2.03
N ILE A 591 -2.66 -19.85 -1.60
CA ILE A 591 -1.59 -20.82 -1.42
C ILE A 591 -1.18 -20.88 0.06
N THR A 592 -1.15 -22.09 0.62
CA THR A 592 -0.79 -22.33 2.03
C THR A 592 0.70 -22.14 2.31
N LYS A 593 1.56 -22.42 1.33
CA LYS A 593 3.02 -22.27 1.45
C LYS A 593 3.47 -20.85 1.07
N PRO A 594 4.22 -20.13 1.93
CA PRO A 594 4.62 -18.76 1.65
C PRO A 594 5.47 -18.58 0.39
N ILE A 595 6.45 -19.46 0.17
CA ILE A 595 7.35 -19.41 -0.98
C ILE A 595 7.45 -20.80 -1.59
N LEU A 596 7.15 -20.90 -2.89
CA LEU A 596 7.28 -22.14 -3.66
C LEU A 596 8.71 -22.26 -4.19
N ALA A 597 9.34 -23.42 -3.98
CA ALA A 597 10.69 -23.68 -4.49
C ALA A 597 10.68 -24.01 -5.99
N LYS A 598 11.85 -23.90 -6.64
CA LYS A 598 12.00 -24.20 -8.07
C LYS A 598 11.72 -25.70 -8.31
N GLY A 599 10.73 -26.00 -9.16
CA GLY A 599 10.33 -27.36 -9.50
C GLY A 599 9.15 -27.91 -8.68
N GLU A 600 8.71 -27.23 -7.62
CA GLU A 600 7.54 -27.66 -6.87
C GLU A 600 6.25 -27.40 -7.66
N ASP A 601 5.32 -28.36 -7.61
CA ASP A 601 3.99 -28.18 -8.16
C ASP A 601 3.11 -27.39 -7.18
N PHE A 602 2.70 -26.19 -7.61
CA PHE A 602 1.88 -25.30 -6.80
C PHE A 602 0.52 -25.90 -6.44
N LYS A 603 0.03 -26.87 -7.23
CA LYS A 603 -1.25 -27.55 -7.03
C LYS A 603 -1.35 -28.26 -5.67
N GLN A 604 -0.22 -28.70 -5.12
CA GLN A 604 -0.16 -29.37 -3.81
C GLN A 604 -0.39 -28.42 -2.63
N TYR A 605 -0.26 -27.11 -2.85
CA TYR A 605 -0.32 -26.08 -1.81
C TYR A 605 -1.55 -25.19 -1.93
N VAL A 606 -2.55 -25.59 -2.71
CA VAL A 606 -3.80 -24.84 -2.87
C VAL A 606 -4.62 -24.87 -1.58
N ASN A 607 -5.04 -23.71 -1.10
CA ASN A 607 -5.95 -23.60 0.04
C ASN A 607 -7.41 -23.67 -0.42
N ARG A 608 -8.05 -24.82 -0.24
CA ARG A 608 -9.46 -25.04 -0.58
C ARG A 608 -10.44 -24.43 0.44
N ASN A 609 -9.97 -24.08 1.63
CA ASN A 609 -10.78 -23.47 2.70
C ASN A 609 -10.52 -21.95 2.81
N SER A 610 -10.15 -21.32 1.69
CA SER A 610 -9.71 -19.92 1.63
C SER A 610 -10.84 -18.89 1.65
N LYS A 611 -12.11 -19.31 1.75
CA LYS A 611 -13.31 -18.47 1.79
C LYS A 611 -14.23 -19.01 2.87
N GLN A 612 -14.69 -18.15 3.77
CA GLN A 612 -15.60 -18.50 4.86
C GLN A 612 -16.69 -17.43 4.99
N ASP A 613 -17.94 -17.85 5.00
CA ASP A 613 -19.09 -16.95 5.05
C ASP A 613 -19.67 -16.95 6.46
N ASN A 614 -19.79 -15.76 7.06
CA ASN A 614 -20.37 -15.59 8.39
C ASN A 614 -21.69 -14.83 8.29
N VAL A 615 -22.79 -15.46 8.71
CA VAL A 615 -24.11 -14.83 8.73
C VAL A 615 -24.24 -13.98 9.98
N MET A 616 -24.61 -12.71 9.80
CA MET A 616 -24.60 -11.69 10.83
C MET A 616 -25.96 -10.98 10.94
N TYR A 617 -26.28 -10.53 12.16
CA TYR A 617 -27.23 -9.44 12.35
C TYR A 617 -26.51 -8.12 12.15
N GLY A 618 -26.93 -7.36 11.15
CA GLY A 618 -26.35 -6.08 10.78
C GLY A 618 -27.10 -4.89 11.37
N ASP A 619 -26.36 -3.81 11.63
CA ASP A 619 -26.91 -2.48 11.95
C ASP A 619 -27.99 -2.07 10.90
N PRO A 620 -29.15 -1.55 11.34
CA PRO A 620 -30.24 -1.10 10.45
C PRO A 620 -29.78 -0.15 9.32
N CYS A 621 -28.74 0.65 9.57
CA CYS A 621 -28.19 1.58 8.59
C CYS A 621 -27.38 0.90 7.47
N LEU A 622 -27.08 -0.40 7.57
CA LEU A 622 -26.40 -1.13 6.49
C LEU A 622 -27.26 -1.25 5.22
N LYS A 623 -28.59 -1.05 5.33
CA LYS A 623 -29.50 -1.04 4.18
C LYS A 623 -29.16 0.06 3.15
N ASP A 624 -28.50 1.12 3.60
CA ASP A 624 -28.20 2.30 2.79
C ASP A 624 -26.83 2.19 2.08
N LEU A 625 -26.09 1.10 2.31
CA LEU A 625 -24.81 0.85 1.65
C LEU A 625 -24.99 0.54 0.17
N LYS A 626 -24.06 1.03 -0.62
CA LYS A 626 -23.94 0.78 -2.05
C LYS A 626 -22.77 -0.14 -2.33
N LYS A 627 -22.83 -0.84 -3.47
CA LYS A 627 -21.69 -1.62 -3.96
C LYS A 627 -20.44 -0.72 -4.06
N GLY A 628 -19.34 -1.18 -3.48
CA GLY A 628 -18.07 -0.46 -3.40
C GLY A 628 -17.89 0.39 -2.15
N ASP A 629 -18.92 0.62 -1.34
CA ASP A 629 -18.78 1.35 -0.08
C ASP A 629 -17.87 0.57 0.88
N ILE A 630 -16.85 1.25 1.41
CA ILE A 630 -15.94 0.70 2.40
C ILE A 630 -16.40 1.15 3.78
N ILE A 631 -16.52 0.20 4.70
CA ILE A 631 -16.94 0.41 6.08
C ILE A 631 -15.97 -0.25 7.06
N GLN A 632 -16.11 0.07 8.34
CA GLN A 632 -15.58 -0.77 9.41
C GLN A 632 -16.72 -1.28 10.28
N LEU A 633 -16.74 -2.58 10.49
CA LEU A 633 -17.49 -3.19 11.57
C LEU A 633 -16.65 -3.05 12.85
N GLN A 634 -17.15 -2.26 13.79
CA GLN A 634 -16.43 -1.91 15.00
C GLN A 634 -15.98 -3.18 15.75
N ARG A 635 -14.72 -3.17 16.22
CA ARG A 635 -14.05 -4.31 16.88
C ARG A 635 -13.88 -5.59 16.03
N ARG A 636 -14.31 -5.59 14.76
CA ARG A 636 -14.18 -6.74 13.86
C ARG A 636 -13.18 -6.51 12.74
N GLY A 637 -13.32 -5.43 11.97
CA GLY A 637 -12.41 -5.12 10.87
C GLY A 637 -13.03 -4.23 9.80
N TYR A 638 -12.30 -4.08 8.70
CA TYR A 638 -12.74 -3.30 7.53
C TYR A 638 -13.38 -4.22 6.51
N TYR A 639 -14.40 -3.71 5.82
CA TYR A 639 -15.16 -4.46 4.83
C TYR A 639 -15.53 -3.56 3.65
N ILE A 640 -15.64 -4.16 2.46
CA ILE A 640 -16.23 -3.52 1.29
C ILE A 640 -17.56 -4.19 0.95
N CYS A 641 -18.58 -3.40 0.62
CA CYS A 641 -19.87 -3.90 0.18
C CYS A 641 -19.77 -4.43 -1.25
N ASP A 642 -19.85 -5.76 -1.43
CA ASP A 642 -19.84 -6.40 -2.76
C ASP A 642 -21.25 -6.54 -3.33
N GLN A 643 -22.23 -6.78 -2.46
CA GLN A 643 -23.65 -6.78 -2.78
C GLN A 643 -24.41 -5.96 -1.74
N PRO A 644 -25.12 -4.89 -2.14
CA PRO A 644 -25.95 -4.11 -1.23
C PRO A 644 -27.17 -4.94 -0.78
N TYR A 645 -27.80 -4.52 0.32
CA TYR A 645 -29.05 -5.13 0.76
C TYR A 645 -30.16 -4.92 -0.27
N GLU A 646 -30.92 -5.97 -0.54
CA GLU A 646 -32.13 -5.92 -1.36
C GLU A 646 -33.34 -6.31 -0.51
N SER A 647 -34.39 -5.50 -0.57
CA SER A 647 -35.66 -5.83 0.07
C SER A 647 -36.23 -7.15 -0.47
N VAL A 648 -37.21 -7.70 0.23
CA VAL A 648 -37.86 -8.96 -0.16
C VAL A 648 -38.29 -8.92 -1.63
N SER A 649 -37.73 -9.81 -2.44
CA SER A 649 -38.05 -9.93 -3.85
C SER A 649 -39.43 -10.55 -4.01
N VAL A 650 -40.26 -9.96 -4.88
CA VAL A 650 -41.59 -10.49 -5.24
C VAL A 650 -41.51 -11.85 -5.91
N PHE A 651 -40.37 -12.19 -6.53
CA PHE A 651 -40.20 -13.46 -7.26
C PHE A 651 -39.73 -14.59 -6.35
N THR A 652 -38.83 -14.30 -5.40
CA THR A 652 -38.22 -15.33 -4.54
C THR A 652 -38.80 -15.37 -3.13
N GLY A 653 -39.55 -14.34 -2.72
CA GLY A 653 -40.07 -14.18 -1.36
C GLY A 653 -38.97 -14.00 -0.30
N LYS A 654 -37.73 -13.74 -0.72
CA LYS A 654 -36.56 -13.58 0.15
C LYS A 654 -35.89 -12.24 -0.09
N CYS A 655 -35.35 -11.64 0.97
CA CYS A 655 -34.48 -10.47 0.86
C CYS A 655 -33.07 -10.89 0.43
N GLY A 656 -32.40 -10.05 -0.35
CA GLY A 656 -30.97 -10.19 -0.66
C GLY A 656 -30.14 -9.67 0.52
N PRO A 657 -29.31 -10.49 1.18
CA PRO A 657 -28.49 -10.01 2.29
C PRO A 657 -27.43 -9.02 1.79
N CYS A 658 -27.02 -8.11 2.67
CA CYS A 658 -25.83 -7.29 2.44
C CYS A 658 -24.58 -8.18 2.50
N VAL A 659 -23.81 -8.28 1.41
CA VAL A 659 -22.57 -9.08 1.36
C VAL A 659 -21.37 -8.15 1.52
N LEU A 660 -20.60 -8.39 2.59
CA LEU A 660 -19.45 -7.62 2.99
C LEU A 660 -18.18 -8.47 2.88
N LEU A 661 -17.22 -8.04 2.07
CA LEU A 661 -15.94 -8.74 1.90
C LEU A 661 -14.91 -8.16 2.87
N ASN A 662 -14.21 -9.03 3.60
CA ASN A 662 -13.18 -8.59 4.53
C ASN A 662 -11.98 -7.95 3.81
N ILE A 663 -11.64 -6.74 4.25
CA ILE A 663 -10.42 -6.03 3.88
C ILE A 663 -9.38 -6.26 5.00
N PRO A 664 -8.24 -6.90 4.69
CA PRO A 664 -7.20 -7.08 5.68
C PRO A 664 -6.59 -5.74 6.11
N ASP A 665 -6.09 -5.69 7.34
CA ASP A 665 -5.61 -4.45 7.96
C ASP A 665 -4.07 -4.46 8.18
N GLY A 666 -3.41 -5.53 7.75
CA GLY A 666 -1.96 -5.73 7.84
C GLY A 666 -1.45 -6.30 9.16
N HIS A 667 -2.33 -6.75 10.06
CA HIS A 667 -1.94 -7.47 11.28
C HIS A 667 -2.25 -8.98 11.17
N GLN A 668 -1.29 -9.81 11.62
CA GLN A 668 -1.44 -11.28 11.66
C GLN A 668 -2.19 -11.81 12.90
N LYS A 669 -2.53 -10.94 13.87
CA LYS A 669 -3.30 -11.34 15.05
C LYS A 669 -4.79 -11.16 14.78
N GLU A 670 -5.55 -12.23 15.00
CA GLU A 670 -7.01 -12.17 15.02
C GLU A 670 -7.49 -11.12 16.03
N MET A 671 -8.46 -10.32 15.61
CA MET A 671 -9.12 -9.34 16.49
C MET A 671 -9.92 -10.09 17.58
N PRO A 672 -10.07 -9.53 18.79
CA PRO A 672 -10.60 -10.24 19.98
C PRO A 672 -12.00 -10.87 19.84
N THR A 673 -12.75 -10.56 18.79
CA THR A 673 -14.12 -11.04 18.51
C THR A 673 -14.24 -11.69 17.13
N ALA A 674 -13.14 -12.15 16.52
CA ALA A 674 -13.23 -13.10 15.41
C ALA A 674 -13.83 -14.42 15.96
N GLY A 675 -15.04 -14.74 15.53
CA GLY A 675 -15.83 -15.88 16.01
C GLY A 675 -15.04 -17.20 16.09
N SER A 676 -15.33 -17.93 17.16
CA SER A 676 -15.08 -19.35 17.44
C SER A 676 -14.03 -20.11 16.61
N LYS A 677 -12.98 -20.59 17.30
CA LYS A 677 -12.15 -21.71 16.85
C LYS A 677 -13.00 -22.96 16.60
N HIS A 678 -13.20 -23.33 15.34
CA HIS A 678 -13.48 -24.73 14.99
C HIS A 678 -12.16 -25.43 14.66
N LYS A 679 -11.58 -26.08 15.67
CA LYS A 679 -10.46 -27.00 15.49
C LYS A 679 -11.02 -28.27 14.86
N GLN A 680 -10.88 -28.42 13.55
CA GLN A 680 -11.15 -29.71 12.89
C GLN A 680 -10.26 -30.77 13.55
N GLU A 681 -10.91 -31.79 14.09
CA GLU A 681 -10.27 -33.02 14.55
C GLU A 681 -9.57 -33.70 13.36
N GLY A 682 -8.24 -33.80 13.45
CA GLY A 682 -7.47 -34.65 12.56
C GLY A 682 -7.80 -36.12 12.84
N SER A 683 -8.26 -36.80 11.80
CA SER A 683 -8.61 -38.22 11.77
C SER A 683 -7.51 -39.15 12.29
N ALA A 684 -7.95 -40.18 12.99
CA ALA A 684 -7.17 -41.31 13.47
C ALA A 684 -6.64 -42.25 12.36
N LYS A 685 -5.64 -43.06 12.76
CA LYS A 685 -4.89 -44.16 12.10
C LYS A 685 -3.57 -43.71 11.45
N GLU A 686 -2.41 -44.33 11.73
CA GLU A 686 -2.17 -45.75 11.99
C GLU A 686 -0.87 -46.00 12.79
N LYS A 687 -0.90 -47.01 13.67
CA LYS A 687 0.24 -47.54 14.44
C LYS A 687 0.83 -48.75 13.69
N ALA A 688 2.16 -48.79 13.53
CA ALA A 688 2.99 -50.02 13.58
C ALA A 688 4.46 -49.61 13.77
N GLN A 689 5.01 -49.68 14.98
CA GLN A 689 5.86 -50.77 15.48
C GLN A 689 7.24 -50.92 14.80
N SER A 690 8.30 -50.52 15.50
CA SER A 690 9.36 -51.46 15.89
C SER A 690 10.02 -51.03 17.21
N LYS A 691 10.08 -51.99 18.13
CA LYS A 691 10.64 -51.92 19.50
C LYS A 691 12.05 -52.49 19.52
N LYS A 692 12.89 -51.99 20.43
CA LYS A 692 13.88 -52.70 21.29
C LYS A 692 14.34 -51.67 22.34
N GLY A 693 13.96 -51.73 23.63
CA GLY A 693 14.29 -52.70 24.70
C GLY A 693 15.55 -52.20 25.43
N LYS A 694 15.66 -51.97 26.76
CA LYS A 694 15.15 -52.59 28.01
C LYS A 694 15.30 -51.55 29.18
N ALA A 695 14.31 -51.36 30.08
CA ALA A 695 14.12 -51.92 31.44
C ALA A 695 14.97 -51.23 32.55
N ALA A 696 14.54 -50.92 33.78
CA ALA A 696 13.26 -50.90 34.51
C ALA A 696 13.49 -50.18 35.87
N GLU A 697 12.54 -49.41 36.42
CA GLU A 697 12.05 -49.48 37.82
C GLU A 697 10.92 -48.46 38.12
N LYS A 698 10.12 -48.78 39.16
CA LYS A 698 8.81 -48.21 39.53
C LYS A 698 8.87 -46.92 40.37
N SER A 699 7.77 -46.17 40.32
CA SER A 699 7.44 -44.88 40.98
C SER A 699 7.39 -44.88 42.52
N PRO A 700 7.35 -43.68 43.16
CA PRO A 700 6.06 -43.11 43.59
C PRO A 700 5.88 -41.58 43.34
N LYS A 701 4.72 -41.10 43.75
CA LYS A 701 3.98 -39.85 43.47
C LYS A 701 4.58 -38.54 44.02
N ASP A 702 4.05 -37.45 43.43
CA ASP A 702 3.77 -36.10 43.94
C ASP A 702 4.84 -35.36 44.75
N GLU A 703 5.41 -34.29 44.17
CA GLU A 703 5.75 -33.04 44.85
C GLU A 703 6.09 -31.92 43.84
N ASN A 704 5.76 -30.67 44.22
CA ASN A 704 5.87 -29.41 43.45
C ASN A 704 7.26 -29.16 42.81
N PRO A 705 7.37 -28.48 41.65
CA PRO A 705 8.67 -28.09 41.12
C PRO A 705 9.26 -26.88 41.89
N PRO A 706 10.58 -26.87 42.14
CA PRO A 706 11.24 -25.93 43.06
C PRO A 706 11.53 -24.57 42.42
N SER A 707 11.65 -23.55 43.27
CA SER A 707 12.14 -22.21 42.92
C SER A 707 13.64 -22.25 42.57
N SER A 708 14.00 -22.03 41.30
CA SER A 708 15.39 -21.86 40.87
C SER A 708 15.98 -20.55 41.40
N THR A 709 17.20 -20.59 41.94
CA THR A 709 17.88 -19.41 42.49
C THR A 709 18.47 -18.53 41.38
N ASN A 710 18.64 -17.23 41.64
CA ASN A 710 19.19 -16.27 40.66
C ASN A 710 20.65 -16.61 40.23
N LEU A 711 21.35 -17.43 41.03
CA LEU A 711 22.68 -17.97 40.71
C LEU A 711 22.63 -19.01 39.58
N ASP A 712 21.59 -19.85 39.51
CA ASP A 712 21.43 -20.87 38.46
C ASP A 712 21.22 -20.24 37.07
N VAL A 713 20.55 -19.08 37.02
CA VAL A 713 20.28 -18.36 35.78
C VAL A 713 21.53 -17.69 35.21
N VAL A 714 22.40 -17.16 36.08
CA VAL A 714 23.70 -16.58 35.68
C VAL A 714 24.63 -17.68 35.17
N ASP A 715 24.66 -18.84 35.83
CA ASP A 715 25.52 -19.94 35.42
C ASP A 715 25.05 -20.56 34.10
N LEU A 716 23.74 -20.70 33.90
CA LEU A 716 23.15 -21.12 32.63
C LEU A 716 23.44 -20.12 31.49
N TYR A 717 23.41 -18.81 31.77
CA TYR A 717 23.79 -17.77 30.81
C TYR A 717 25.26 -17.92 30.35
N ASN A 718 26.18 -18.14 31.30
CA ASN A 718 27.61 -18.28 31.03
C ASN A 718 27.94 -19.57 30.26
N ARG A 719 27.30 -20.69 30.61
CA ARG A 719 27.44 -21.96 29.86
C ARG A 719 26.92 -21.84 28.43
N THR A 720 25.80 -21.14 28.23
CA THR A 720 25.25 -20.87 26.89
C THR A 720 26.19 -19.97 26.06
N LYS A 721 26.84 -18.99 26.70
CA LYS A 721 27.85 -18.14 26.07
C LYS A 721 29.08 -18.94 25.63
N ALA A 722 29.65 -19.73 26.53
CA ALA A 722 30.83 -20.55 26.27
C ALA A 722 30.59 -21.55 25.13
N GLN A 723 29.40 -22.17 25.10
CA GLN A 723 29.02 -23.09 24.04
C GLN A 723 28.91 -22.38 22.67
N GLY A 724 28.43 -21.13 22.67
CA GLY A 724 28.38 -20.30 21.46
C GLY A 724 29.77 -19.95 20.90
N GLU A 725 30.73 -19.65 21.78
CA GLU A 725 32.13 -19.41 21.41
C GLU A 725 32.80 -20.68 20.89
N ARG A 726 32.50 -21.84 21.46
CA ARG A 726 33.01 -23.14 21.00
C ARG A 726 32.58 -23.48 19.57
N VAL A 727 31.31 -23.26 19.25
CA VAL A 727 30.79 -23.39 17.87
C VAL A 727 31.45 -22.39 16.93
N ARG A 728 31.73 -21.16 17.39
CA ARG A 728 32.40 -20.13 16.58
C ARG A 728 33.86 -20.51 16.29
N ASN A 729 34.58 -21.04 17.27
CA ASN A 729 35.95 -21.50 17.11
C ASN A 729 36.02 -22.71 16.15
N LEU A 730 35.15 -23.71 16.32
CA LEU A 730 35.09 -24.87 15.42
C LEU A 730 34.77 -24.48 13.97
N LYS A 731 33.94 -23.45 13.75
CA LYS A 731 33.67 -22.90 12.41
C LYS A 731 34.85 -22.12 11.85
N THR A 732 35.61 -21.44 12.70
CA THR A 732 36.80 -20.66 12.30
C THR A 732 37.97 -21.59 11.96
N GLU A 733 38.11 -22.69 12.69
CA GLU A 733 39.12 -23.74 12.50
C GLU A 733 38.77 -24.73 11.37
N LYS A 734 37.63 -24.56 10.69
CA LYS A 734 37.13 -25.45 9.64
C LYS A 734 37.04 -26.92 10.08
N ALA A 735 36.59 -27.15 11.32
CA ALA A 735 36.38 -28.49 11.84
C ALA A 735 35.32 -29.28 11.04
N LYS A 736 35.35 -30.62 11.16
CA LYS A 736 34.41 -31.50 10.44
C LYS A 736 32.96 -31.11 10.73
N LYS A 737 32.14 -31.08 9.68
CA LYS A 737 30.74 -30.63 9.73
C LYS A 737 29.90 -31.36 10.80
N GLU A 738 30.16 -32.65 11.01
CA GLU A 738 29.48 -33.47 12.03
C GLU A 738 29.75 -33.00 13.47
N LEU A 739 30.97 -32.54 13.77
CA LEU A 739 31.33 -31.98 15.07
C LEU A 739 30.67 -30.61 15.28
N VAL A 740 30.65 -29.78 14.24
CA VAL A 740 29.99 -28.46 14.28
C VAL A 740 28.48 -28.63 14.50
N ASP A 741 27.84 -29.55 13.81
CA ASP A 741 26.40 -29.80 13.91
C ASP A 741 26.02 -30.36 15.29
N THR A 742 26.87 -31.20 15.88
CA THR A 742 26.70 -31.72 17.25
C THR A 742 26.73 -30.59 18.30
N GLU A 743 27.74 -29.72 18.23
CA GLU A 743 27.89 -28.61 19.18
C GLU A 743 26.82 -27.50 18.99
N VAL A 744 26.33 -27.32 17.76
CA VAL A 744 25.18 -26.44 17.45
C VAL A 744 23.90 -26.98 18.09
N LYS A 745 23.69 -28.30 18.09
CA LYS A 745 22.52 -28.93 18.72
C LYS A 745 22.51 -28.72 20.24
N ILE A 746 23.68 -28.81 20.88
CA ILE A 746 23.85 -28.52 22.31
C ILE A 746 23.57 -27.03 22.60
N LEU A 747 24.06 -26.12 21.75
CA LEU A 747 23.79 -24.69 21.90
C LEU A 747 22.30 -24.35 21.80
N LEU A 748 21.57 -25.01 20.91
CA LEU A 748 20.12 -24.82 20.77
C LEU A 748 19.34 -25.33 21.98
N ALA A 749 19.78 -26.45 22.57
CA ALA A 749 19.19 -26.98 23.80
C ALA A 749 19.39 -26.03 24.99
N LEU A 750 20.60 -25.51 25.19
CA LEU A 750 20.90 -24.56 26.27
C LEU A 750 20.12 -23.25 26.13
N LYS A 751 19.91 -22.75 24.90
CA LYS A 751 19.07 -21.58 24.64
C LYS A 751 17.59 -21.82 24.94
N ALA A 752 17.10 -23.03 24.65
CA ALA A 752 15.73 -23.41 24.97
C ALA A 752 15.52 -23.53 26.49
N GLU A 753 16.49 -24.08 27.21
CA GLU A 753 16.50 -24.17 28.67
C GLU A 753 16.56 -22.78 29.32
N TYR A 754 17.42 -21.89 28.81
CA TYR A 754 17.46 -20.49 29.26
C TYR A 754 16.12 -19.77 29.05
N LYS A 755 15.45 -20.01 27.91
CA LYS A 755 14.13 -19.45 27.64
C LYS A 755 13.05 -20.03 28.55
N ALA A 756 13.12 -21.32 28.86
CA ALA A 756 12.18 -21.98 29.76
C ALA A 756 12.28 -21.44 31.20
N VAL A 757 13.50 -21.18 31.68
CA VAL A 757 13.74 -20.68 33.05
C VAL A 757 13.52 -19.17 33.18
N THR A 758 13.86 -18.37 32.16
CA THR A 758 13.80 -16.89 32.26
C THR A 758 12.62 -16.25 31.54
N GLY A 759 11.90 -17.00 30.71
CA GLY A 759 10.84 -16.48 29.83
C GLY A 759 11.35 -15.57 28.71
N LYS A 760 12.67 -15.39 28.57
CA LYS A 760 13.31 -14.50 27.58
C LYS A 760 14.28 -15.26 26.69
N ASP A 761 14.39 -14.83 25.43
CA ASP A 761 15.38 -15.37 24.50
C ASP A 761 16.81 -14.94 24.91
N TRP A 762 17.73 -15.90 24.96
CA TRP A 762 19.13 -15.66 25.32
C TRP A 762 19.83 -14.74 24.31
N LYS A 763 20.49 -13.68 24.79
CA LYS A 763 21.30 -12.74 23.99
C LYS A 763 22.75 -12.71 24.51
N PRO A 764 23.78 -12.69 23.65
CA PRO A 764 25.19 -12.77 24.08
C PRO A 764 25.71 -11.59 24.93
N ASP A 765 25.11 -10.40 24.76
CA ASP A 765 25.60 -9.13 25.31
C ASP A 765 24.66 -8.52 26.37
N ASP A 766 23.75 -9.32 26.95
CA ASP A 766 22.73 -8.85 27.90
C ASP A 766 22.64 -9.80 29.13
N PRO A 767 23.64 -9.80 30.02
CA PRO A 767 23.69 -10.71 31.16
C PRO A 767 22.64 -10.35 32.24
N PRO A 768 22.02 -11.35 32.89
CA PRO A 768 21.09 -11.10 34.00
C PRO A 768 21.80 -10.47 35.21
N LYS A 769 21.22 -9.40 35.78
CA LYS A 769 21.78 -8.67 36.95
C LYS A 769 21.66 -9.50 38.23
N ALA A 770 22.79 -9.77 38.89
CA ALA A 770 22.82 -10.34 40.23
C ALA A 770 22.47 -9.27 41.29
N THR A 771 21.60 -9.61 42.25
CA THR A 771 21.29 -8.78 43.42
C THR A 771 21.74 -9.50 44.70
N LEU A 772 22.58 -8.83 45.51
CA LEU A 772 22.85 -9.15 46.91
C LEU A 772 22.32 -8.00 47.81
N PRO A 773 21.95 -8.27 49.07
CA PRO A 773 21.16 -7.35 49.88
C PRO A 773 21.95 -6.18 50.49
N SER A 774 21.21 -5.11 50.75
CA SER A 774 21.60 -3.75 51.15
C SER A 774 22.42 -3.64 52.44
N ALA A 775 23.45 -2.78 52.41
CA ALA A 775 23.92 -2.03 53.58
C ALA A 775 24.47 -0.64 53.17
N THR A 776 24.08 0.36 53.96
CA THR A 776 24.37 1.81 53.95
C THR A 776 25.86 2.19 53.95
N SER A 777 26.25 3.23 53.18
CA SER A 777 27.01 4.42 53.65
C SER A 777 27.59 5.32 52.52
N SER A 778 27.42 6.64 52.70
CA SER A 778 28.25 7.80 52.26
C SER A 778 28.84 7.89 50.83
N VAL A 779 28.33 8.85 50.06
CA VAL A 779 29.02 9.51 48.93
C VAL A 779 29.67 10.80 49.44
N LYS A 780 30.91 11.11 48.99
CA LYS A 780 31.35 12.43 48.49
C LYS A 780 32.89 12.49 48.44
N GLY A 781 33.46 12.31 47.25
CA GLY A 781 34.90 12.52 47.00
C GLY A 781 35.34 12.36 45.54
N ASP A 782 34.81 11.37 44.81
CA ASP A 782 35.46 10.92 43.56
C ASP A 782 34.97 11.54 42.25
N ALA A 783 33.75 12.10 42.19
CA ALA A 783 33.18 12.53 40.91
C ALA A 783 33.92 13.72 40.26
N GLY A 784 34.53 14.59 41.07
CA GLY A 784 35.32 15.72 40.58
C GLY A 784 36.67 15.28 40.00
N LYS A 785 37.39 14.40 40.70
CA LYS A 785 38.67 13.85 40.25
C LYS A 785 38.52 13.01 38.98
N LEU A 786 37.50 12.15 38.92
CA LEU A 786 37.20 11.38 37.72
C LEU A 786 36.90 12.27 36.50
N ASN A 787 36.28 13.44 36.69
CA ASN A 787 36.02 14.38 35.61
C ASN A 787 37.33 14.94 35.02
N GLU A 788 38.27 15.32 35.88
CA GLU A 788 39.58 15.85 35.49
C GLU A 788 40.44 14.77 34.82
N GLU A 789 40.43 13.55 35.35
CA GLU A 789 41.16 12.40 34.77
C GLU A 789 40.60 11.98 33.41
N ILE A 790 39.27 11.97 33.23
CA ILE A 790 38.65 11.71 31.91
C ILE A 790 39.04 12.80 30.91
N ALA A 791 39.07 14.07 31.34
CA ALA A 791 39.47 15.18 30.47
C ALA A 791 40.95 15.08 30.07
N ALA A 792 41.84 14.81 31.03
CA ALA A 792 43.27 14.64 30.79
C ALA A 792 43.56 13.45 29.87
N GLN A 793 42.93 12.30 30.13
CA GLN A 793 43.11 11.10 29.29
C GLN A 793 42.51 11.29 27.89
N GLY A 794 41.43 12.07 27.77
CA GLY A 794 40.85 12.47 26.48
C GLY A 794 41.78 13.35 25.65
N ASN A 795 42.52 14.25 26.30
CA ASN A 795 43.55 15.07 25.64
C ASN A 795 44.75 14.20 25.23
N LYS A 796 45.21 13.29 26.08
CA LYS A 796 46.29 12.35 25.75
C LYS A 796 45.98 11.49 24.51
N VAL A 797 44.75 11.01 24.35
CA VAL A 797 44.33 10.29 23.13
C VAL A 797 44.36 11.21 21.90
N ARG A 798 44.01 12.49 22.06
CA ARG A 798 44.02 13.46 20.96
C ARG A 798 45.45 13.83 20.55
N ASP A 799 46.35 13.96 21.52
CA ASP A 799 47.76 14.25 21.28
C ASP A 799 48.45 13.06 20.62
N LEU A 800 48.20 11.82 21.09
CA LEU A 800 48.73 10.61 20.47
C LEU A 800 48.24 10.42 19.03
N LYS A 801 46.98 10.78 18.73
CA LYS A 801 46.46 10.77 17.36
C LYS A 801 47.06 11.86 16.49
N SER A 802 47.29 13.05 17.06
CA SER A 802 47.88 14.18 16.33
C SER A 802 49.38 13.96 16.06
N ALA A 803 50.07 13.27 16.97
CA ALA A 803 51.47 12.87 16.84
C ALA A 803 51.70 11.59 16.00
N LYS A 804 50.64 11.00 15.41
CA LYS A 804 50.69 9.74 14.63
C LYS A 804 51.37 8.58 15.38
N ALA A 805 51.10 8.45 16.68
CA ALA A 805 51.60 7.34 17.49
C ALA A 805 51.08 5.98 17.00
N SER A 806 51.72 4.90 17.45
CA SER A 806 51.37 3.55 17.00
C SER A 806 49.92 3.19 17.37
N LYS A 807 49.28 2.37 16.52
CA LYS A 807 47.88 1.97 16.72
C LYS A 807 47.65 1.28 18.07
N GLY A 808 48.63 0.51 18.56
CA GLY A 808 48.57 -0.14 19.87
C GLY A 808 48.54 0.84 21.04
N ASP A 809 49.29 1.94 20.97
CA ASP A 809 49.34 2.94 22.03
C ASP A 809 48.06 3.78 22.08
N ILE A 810 47.49 4.09 20.90
CA ILE A 810 46.20 4.78 20.79
C ILE A 810 45.07 3.89 21.31
N ASP A 811 45.05 2.61 20.95
CA ASP A 811 44.01 1.68 21.39
C ASP A 811 44.07 1.44 22.91
N THR A 812 45.28 1.41 23.49
CA THR A 812 45.48 1.31 24.95
C THR A 812 44.98 2.56 25.66
N ALA A 813 45.30 3.76 25.15
CA ALA A 813 44.85 5.02 25.73
C ALA A 813 43.32 5.22 25.60
N VAL A 814 42.71 4.75 24.51
CA VAL A 814 41.24 4.77 24.29
C VAL A 814 40.53 3.80 25.24
N LYS A 815 41.08 2.59 25.48
CA LYS A 815 40.52 1.66 26.47
C LYS A 815 40.51 2.27 27.87
N ALA A 816 41.59 2.91 28.28
CA ALA A 816 41.67 3.61 29.58
C ALA A 816 40.64 4.75 29.68
N LEU A 817 40.44 5.52 28.60
CA LEU A 817 39.41 6.59 28.57
C LEU A 817 37.98 6.04 28.70
N LEU A 818 37.69 4.89 28.09
CA LEU A 818 36.36 4.26 28.18
C LEU A 818 36.11 3.67 29.58
N ALA A 819 37.14 3.13 30.23
CA ALA A 819 37.06 2.65 31.61
C ALA A 819 36.73 3.79 32.58
N LEU A 820 37.46 4.91 32.52
CA LEU A 820 37.20 6.07 33.37
C LEU A 820 35.79 6.64 33.18
N LYS A 821 35.27 6.68 31.93
CA LYS A 821 33.88 7.10 31.67
C LYS A 821 32.83 6.14 32.23
N ALA A 822 33.10 4.84 32.24
CA ALA A 822 32.24 3.84 32.86
C ALA A 822 32.24 3.98 34.38
N GLU A 823 33.39 4.28 34.99
CA GLU A 823 33.52 4.58 36.42
C GLU A 823 32.78 5.87 36.79
N TYR A 824 32.89 6.94 35.98
CA TYR A 824 32.11 8.15 36.18
C TYR A 824 30.59 7.90 36.08
N LYS A 825 30.15 7.08 35.12
CA LYS A 825 28.73 6.69 35.00
C LYS A 825 28.25 5.87 36.20
N THR A 826 29.12 5.01 36.73
CA THR A 826 28.81 4.21 37.92
C THR A 826 28.74 5.10 39.17
N ALA A 827 29.64 6.08 39.31
CA ALA A 827 29.71 6.98 40.46
C ALA A 827 28.64 8.09 40.45
N THR A 828 28.23 8.58 39.28
CA THR A 828 27.28 9.71 39.16
C THR A 828 25.90 9.31 38.63
N GLY A 829 25.74 8.07 38.19
CA GLY A 829 24.52 7.57 37.54
C GLY A 829 24.27 8.13 36.13
N SER A 830 25.17 8.98 35.61
CA SER A 830 24.98 9.71 34.35
C SER A 830 26.17 9.54 33.40
N ASP A 831 25.91 9.44 32.10
CA ASP A 831 26.96 9.39 31.09
C ASP A 831 27.77 10.70 31.06
N TRP A 832 29.10 10.58 31.11
CA TRP A 832 30.01 11.73 31.11
C TRP A 832 29.91 12.55 29.81
N LYS A 833 29.74 13.87 29.93
CA LYS A 833 29.75 14.83 28.82
C LYS A 833 30.85 15.89 29.02
N PRO A 834 31.56 16.31 27.96
CA PRO A 834 32.58 17.34 28.07
C PRO A 834 31.98 18.66 28.59
N GLY A 835 32.50 19.18 29.70
CA GLY A 835 32.07 20.47 30.29
C GLY A 835 30.98 20.38 31.38
N CYS A 836 30.60 19.20 31.86
CA CYS A 836 29.66 19.06 32.97
C CYS A 836 30.31 19.43 34.32
N VAL A 837 29.74 20.42 35.02
CA VAL A 837 29.95 20.65 36.46
C VAL A 837 28.75 20.03 37.20
N PRO A 838 28.94 19.21 38.25
CA PRO A 838 27.83 18.50 38.90
C PRO A 838 26.89 19.47 39.64
N PRO A 839 25.55 19.29 39.56
CA PRO A 839 24.57 20.21 40.14
C PRO A 839 24.42 20.01 41.67
N SER A 840 24.36 21.11 42.43
CA SER A 840 23.85 21.10 43.81
C SER A 840 22.34 21.36 43.81
N ILE A 841 21.58 20.66 44.65
CA ILE A 841 20.14 20.87 44.85
C ILE A 841 19.92 21.40 46.26
N GLY A 842 19.30 22.59 46.36
CA GLY A 842 18.73 23.16 47.58
C GLY A 842 17.30 23.63 47.33
N ALA A 843 16.43 23.45 48.32
CA ALA A 843 14.96 23.53 48.29
C ALA A 843 14.40 24.99 48.40
N PRO A 844 13.07 25.26 48.57
CA PRO A 844 12.25 26.08 47.68
C PRO A 844 11.87 27.48 48.29
N PRO A 845 10.88 28.24 47.75
CA PRO A 845 11.07 29.48 47.00
C PRO A 845 10.78 30.78 47.80
N ALA A 846 11.49 31.86 47.47
CA ALA A 846 11.08 33.23 47.81
C ALA A 846 11.52 34.26 46.73
N SER A 847 10.52 34.99 46.24
CA SER A 847 10.50 36.38 45.71
C SER A 847 11.66 36.98 44.89
N ALA A 848 11.25 37.49 43.71
CA ALA A 848 11.58 38.79 43.08
C ALA A 848 12.92 39.05 42.37
N SER A 849 12.76 39.43 41.08
CA SER A 849 13.53 40.39 40.24
C SER A 849 15.06 40.28 40.11
N THR A 850 15.54 40.02 38.87
CA THR A 850 16.37 40.95 38.05
C THR A 850 16.65 40.31 36.68
N GLY A 851 15.96 40.79 35.63
CA GLY A 851 16.22 40.42 34.23
C GLY A 851 17.08 41.49 33.55
N GLY A 852 18.32 41.15 33.19
CA GLY A 852 19.20 42.06 32.45
C GLY A 852 20.40 41.35 31.82
N ALA A 853 21.03 40.41 32.52
CA ALA A 853 22.25 39.77 32.02
C ALA A 853 22.03 38.68 30.95
N ALA A 854 20.90 37.96 31.00
CA ALA A 854 20.63 36.84 30.08
C ALA A 854 20.26 37.31 28.66
N ALA A 855 19.57 38.44 28.53
CA ALA A 855 19.23 39.03 27.24
C ALA A 855 20.48 39.54 26.51
N ASP A 856 21.43 40.10 27.26
CA ASP A 856 22.67 40.65 26.72
C ASP A 856 23.63 39.56 26.20
N ILE A 857 23.65 38.40 26.86
CA ILE A 857 24.39 37.22 26.39
C ILE A 857 23.72 36.63 25.13
N ASN A 858 22.40 36.55 25.08
CA ASN A 858 21.70 36.03 23.91
C ASN A 858 21.90 36.91 22.67
N ASN A 859 21.93 38.24 22.84
CA ASN A 859 22.22 39.17 21.76
C ASN A 859 23.67 39.03 21.25
N LYS A 860 24.64 38.82 22.15
CA LYS A 860 26.05 38.55 21.77
C LYS A 860 26.21 37.23 21.03
N ILE A 861 25.47 36.18 21.43
CA ILE A 861 25.47 34.88 20.73
C ILE A 861 24.86 35.02 19.33
N ALA A 862 23.76 35.75 19.19
CA ALA A 862 23.13 36.00 17.89
C ALA A 862 24.06 36.77 16.95
N ALA A 863 24.66 37.87 17.42
CA ALA A 863 25.60 38.67 16.64
C ALA A 863 26.83 37.87 16.19
N GLN A 864 27.35 36.99 17.05
CA GLN A 864 28.48 36.12 16.70
C GLN A 864 28.08 35.05 15.68
N GLY A 865 26.86 34.50 15.78
CA GLY A 865 26.32 33.56 14.79
C GLY A 865 26.15 34.17 13.40
N ASP A 866 25.76 35.44 13.34
CA ASP A 866 25.61 36.17 12.07
C ASP A 866 26.97 36.51 11.45
N LYS A 867 27.95 36.90 12.28
CA LYS A 867 29.33 37.10 11.83
C LYS A 867 29.96 35.84 11.25
N VAL A 868 29.72 34.67 11.87
CA VAL A 868 30.19 33.37 11.35
C VAL A 868 29.48 33.00 10.04
N ARG A 869 28.20 33.32 9.89
CA ARG A 869 27.46 33.11 8.62
C ARG A 869 28.00 34.00 7.50
N GLN A 870 28.30 35.26 7.80
CA GLN A 870 28.88 36.19 6.84
C GLN A 870 30.29 35.75 6.42
N LEU A 871 31.15 35.37 7.38
CA LEU A 871 32.49 34.85 7.07
C LEU A 871 32.46 33.56 6.25
N LYS A 872 31.45 32.69 6.43
CA LYS A 872 31.25 31.49 5.60
C LYS A 872 30.73 31.84 4.19
N SER A 873 29.84 32.81 4.09
CA SER A 873 29.36 33.37 2.81
C SER A 873 30.52 33.89 1.97
N ASP A 874 31.43 34.62 2.63
CA ASP A 874 32.51 35.34 1.96
C ASP A 874 33.74 34.46 1.71
N LYS A 875 33.64 33.15 2.00
CA LYS A 875 34.74 32.16 1.94
C LYS A 875 36.02 32.64 2.64
N ALA A 876 35.87 33.35 3.75
CA ALA A 876 37.00 33.82 4.55
C ALA A 876 37.82 32.63 5.08
N SER A 877 39.12 32.85 5.31
CA SER A 877 40.00 31.83 5.88
C SER A 877 39.48 31.33 7.23
N LYS A 878 39.61 30.03 7.47
CA LYS A 878 39.04 29.33 8.62
C LYS A 878 39.54 29.83 9.96
#